data_AF-A0A377VZT7-F1
#
_entry.id   AF-A0A377VZT7-F1
#
_cell.length_a   1.000
_cell.length_b   1.000
_cell.length_c   1.000
_cell.angle_alpha   90.00
_cell.angle_beta   90.00
_cell.angle_gamma   90.00
#
_symmetry.space_group_name_H-M   'P 1'
#
loop_
_entity.id
_entity.type
_entity.pdbx_description
1 polymer ?
#
loop_
_entity_poly.entity_id
_entity_poly.type
_entity_poly.pdbx_seq_one_letter_code
_entity_poly.pdbx_strand_id
1 'polypeptide(L)'
;MTRRLVVIGNGMAATRLVQRLVERDPARFAITVVGDEPHPAYNRIQLSPLLAGEKTAAQIPLLPAEWYTRHGVCLRSGEAVDEVDIQQRRLRIAETWLPWDELVFATGSRPFIPPLPGIDRPQVMPFRTLADVERILAIPGPAVVIGGGVLGVEAAAALRRHGGEVTLLHRGSGLMAPLTDAFAADELRQQLEARGIRCVLECRIAAIDADGVRLADGRVFRAARVVLATGVQPDSRLAAQSGVLCQRGIVVDRQMASSLPGISAIGECCEIDGQTWGLVAPCLRQAEVLADRLCGAPGEGFVWQDAGTRLKVTGIELFSAGEQQAGEQDDIYTSWDPIDRHYRRLLLRDGRLRGVLLMGDCTAAAALTASLESDEPATVDWLFDPSSTQPQAAGIMTMTKPVLVLVGHGMVGHHFLEQCVSRNLHQQYRIVVFGEERYPAYDRVHLSEYFAGRSAESLSLAAGDFFIEHGIELRLGEAVASIDRDARLVRDAEGHEIHWDKLVLATGSYPFVPPIPGNDLAGCFVYRTLDDLDRIAAHAAAAKSGVVIGGGLLGLEAANALKQLGLETQVVEFAPNLMAVQLDNGGAAMLREKIVALGVGVHTSKATTAIVREADGLRLNFADGGALRTDMVVFSAGIRPQDALARGCALQVGERGGIHIDGQCRTSDPDVLAIGECALWDNKIYGLVAPGYQMARIAAATLAGEDACFSGADMSTKLKLLGVDVASFGDAQGRTPGCQSYQWTDGPQQIYKKIVVSQDGKALLGGVLVGDASDYATLLQMMLNGMALPPRPESLILPALEGAAPKALGVAALPDSAPICSCHNVSKGDICQAVNNGAGDMSAIKSCTRAATGCGGCSALVKQVMEYQLAEQGVEVKKDVCEHFPWSRQEIYHLVRVNHIHTFEQLISRYGQGHGCDVCKPLVASVLASCWNEYLLKPAHLPLQDTNDRYFANIQKDGSYSVVPRMAAGEVTPDGLIAIGQIAKRYQLYSKVTGGQRIDLFGARLEQLPAIWRELADAGFETGHAYGKSLRTVKSCVGSTWCRYGVQDSTGLAVRLEHRYKGLRAPHKIKMAVSGCTRECAEAQGKDIGVIATDKGWNLYVCGNGGIETASRRPVCQRSRRSDADPQHRSSADVLYPYRRSPAANQHLDG
;
A
#
# COMPACT_ATOMS: atom_id res chain seq x y z
N MET A 1 -37.59 -3.13 -40.79
CA MET A 1 -36.69 -1.96 -40.82
C MET A 1 -36.28 -1.65 -39.40
N THR A 2 -34.99 -1.42 -39.14
CA THR A 2 -34.49 -1.01 -37.83
C THR A 2 -35.01 0.39 -37.50
N ARG A 3 -35.62 0.57 -36.32
CA ARG A 3 -36.18 1.87 -35.92
C ARG A 3 -35.06 2.83 -35.52
N ARG A 4 -35.16 4.11 -35.84
CA ARG A 4 -34.19 5.14 -35.44
C ARG A 4 -34.53 5.67 -34.05
N LEU A 5 -33.63 5.50 -33.09
CA LEU A 5 -33.74 6.05 -31.76
C LEU A 5 -32.75 7.21 -31.63
N VAL A 6 -33.25 8.40 -31.28
CA VAL A 6 -32.38 9.54 -30.97
C VAL A 6 -32.51 9.92 -29.49
N VAL A 7 -31.37 10.04 -28.81
CA VAL A 7 -31.28 10.45 -27.40
C VAL A 7 -30.62 11.82 -27.34
N ILE A 8 -31.35 12.82 -26.83
CA ILE A 8 -30.87 14.19 -26.66
C ILE A 8 -30.31 14.33 -25.24
N GLY A 9 -28.99 14.44 -25.12
CA GLY A 9 -28.24 14.48 -23.88
C GLY A 9 -27.36 13.24 -23.71
N ASN A 10 -26.11 13.44 -23.30
CA ASN A 10 -25.10 12.40 -23.13
C ASN A 10 -24.67 12.24 -21.66
N GLY A 11 -25.64 12.25 -20.75
CA GLY A 11 -25.41 12.09 -19.30
C GLY A 11 -25.50 10.64 -18.82
N MET A 12 -25.35 10.43 -17.51
CA MET A 12 -25.35 9.09 -16.90
C MET A 12 -26.63 8.27 -17.19
N ALA A 13 -27.80 8.92 -17.24
CA ALA A 13 -29.08 8.29 -17.58
C ALA A 13 -29.12 7.82 -19.05
N ALA A 14 -28.68 8.67 -19.98
CA ALA A 14 -28.60 8.33 -21.40
C ALA A 14 -27.66 7.16 -21.64
N THR A 15 -26.47 7.18 -21.03
CA THR A 15 -25.51 6.08 -21.12
C THR A 15 -26.11 4.78 -20.60
N ARG A 16 -26.79 4.79 -19.45
CA ARG A 16 -27.47 3.62 -18.89
C ARG A 16 -28.55 3.08 -19.82
N LEU A 17 -29.40 3.95 -20.38
CA LEU A 17 -30.44 3.56 -21.34
C LEU A 17 -29.81 2.83 -22.53
N VAL A 18 -28.79 3.43 -23.14
CA VAL A 18 -28.12 2.87 -24.32
C VAL A 18 -27.45 1.54 -24.01
N GLN A 19 -26.78 1.40 -22.86
CA GLN A 19 -26.23 0.12 -22.41
C GLN A 19 -27.32 -0.96 -22.32
N ARG A 20 -28.45 -0.65 -21.67
CA ARG A 20 -29.54 -1.62 -21.50
C ARG A 20 -30.19 -2.03 -22.82
N LEU A 21 -30.36 -1.09 -23.75
CA LEU A 21 -30.90 -1.40 -25.07
C LEU A 21 -29.96 -2.30 -25.87
N VAL A 22 -28.65 -2.01 -25.85
CA VAL A 22 -27.62 -2.82 -26.52
C VAL A 22 -27.48 -4.21 -25.90
N GLU A 23 -27.55 -4.32 -24.56
CA GLU A 23 -27.50 -5.59 -23.83
C GLU A 23 -28.67 -6.51 -24.17
N ARG A 24 -29.87 -5.95 -24.34
CA ARG A 24 -31.11 -6.73 -24.51
C ARG A 24 -31.45 -7.04 -25.96
N ASP A 25 -31.34 -6.04 -26.83
CA ASP A 25 -31.73 -6.17 -28.23
C ASP A 25 -30.93 -5.21 -29.13
N PRO A 26 -29.66 -5.55 -29.43
CA PRO A 26 -28.73 -4.66 -30.14
C PRO A 26 -29.15 -4.36 -31.58
N ALA A 27 -30.06 -5.14 -32.16
CA ALA A 27 -30.52 -4.97 -33.55
C ALA A 27 -31.83 -4.16 -33.67
N ARG A 28 -32.47 -3.83 -32.55
CA ARG A 28 -33.79 -3.18 -32.52
C ARG A 28 -33.77 -1.74 -33.02
N PHE A 29 -32.74 -1.00 -32.62
CA PHE A 29 -32.63 0.43 -32.87
C PHE A 29 -31.30 0.81 -33.52
N ALA A 30 -31.36 1.74 -34.46
CA ALA A 30 -30.21 2.53 -34.88
C ALA A 30 -30.13 3.73 -33.92
N ILE A 31 -29.17 3.70 -32.99
CA ILE A 31 -29.12 4.64 -31.86
C ILE A 31 -28.17 5.80 -32.18
N THR A 32 -28.69 7.02 -32.08
CA THR A 32 -27.89 8.25 -32.11
C THR A 32 -28.01 8.97 -30.75
N VAL A 33 -26.88 9.27 -30.12
CA VAL A 33 -26.80 10.06 -28.89
C VAL A 33 -26.16 11.39 -29.20
N VAL A 34 -26.81 12.49 -28.83
CA VAL A 34 -26.34 13.85 -29.10
C VAL A 34 -26.06 14.54 -27.78
N GLY A 35 -24.88 15.13 -27.61
CA GLY A 35 -24.51 15.85 -26.39
C GLY A 35 -23.72 17.12 -26.72
N ASP A 36 -24.05 18.21 -26.04
CA ASP A 36 -23.45 19.53 -26.21
C ASP A 36 -22.05 19.65 -25.60
N GLU A 37 -21.71 18.83 -24.60
CA GLU A 37 -20.35 18.74 -24.06
C GLU A 37 -19.41 18.01 -25.06
N PRO A 38 -18.17 18.50 -25.30
CA PRO A 38 -17.26 17.97 -26.33
C PRO A 38 -16.56 16.67 -25.92
N HIS A 39 -17.13 15.92 -24.98
CA HIS A 39 -16.55 14.74 -24.36
C HIS A 39 -17.55 13.57 -24.38
N PRO A 40 -17.08 12.32 -24.29
CA PRO A 40 -17.94 11.20 -23.93
C PRO A 40 -18.55 11.38 -22.53
N ALA A 41 -19.64 10.66 -22.26
CA ALA A 41 -20.32 10.72 -20.97
C ALA A 41 -19.37 10.35 -19.81
N TYR A 42 -19.47 11.10 -18.71
CA TYR A 42 -18.64 10.92 -17.52
C TYR A 42 -19.50 10.90 -16.24
N ASN A 43 -18.92 10.38 -15.16
CA ASN A 43 -19.55 10.33 -13.86
C ASN A 43 -19.55 11.73 -13.21
N ARG A 44 -20.65 12.47 -13.37
CA ARG A 44 -20.80 13.84 -12.87
C ARG A 44 -20.69 13.93 -11.34
N ILE A 45 -20.95 12.83 -10.62
CA ILE A 45 -20.78 12.74 -9.16
C ILE A 45 -19.31 12.93 -8.75
N GLN A 46 -18.38 12.60 -9.65
CA GLN A 46 -16.93 12.67 -9.42
C GLN A 46 -16.32 14.05 -9.71
N LEU A 47 -17.14 15.07 -10.04
CA LEU A 47 -16.63 16.43 -10.24
C LEU A 47 -16.08 17.05 -8.95
N SER A 48 -16.62 16.72 -7.77
CA SER A 48 -16.07 17.20 -6.49
C SER A 48 -14.70 16.59 -6.16
N PRO A 49 -14.49 15.26 -6.27
CA PRO A 49 -13.15 14.67 -6.21
C PRO A 49 -12.17 15.18 -7.28
N LEU A 50 -12.65 15.46 -8.50
CA LEU A 50 -11.82 16.09 -9.54
C LEU A 50 -11.41 17.51 -9.13
N LEU A 51 -12.36 18.31 -8.63
CA LEU A 51 -12.09 19.65 -8.10
C LEU A 51 -11.14 19.59 -6.90
N ALA A 52 -11.16 18.53 -6.08
CA ALA A 52 -10.28 18.33 -4.93
C ALA A 52 -8.86 17.86 -5.29
N GLY A 53 -8.61 17.47 -6.56
CA GLY A 53 -7.36 16.87 -7.01
C GLY A 53 -7.19 15.39 -6.67
N GLU A 54 -8.25 14.71 -6.24
CA GLU A 54 -8.25 13.28 -5.89
C GLU A 54 -8.46 12.37 -7.12
N LYS A 55 -9.08 12.93 -8.16
CA LYS A 55 -9.29 12.27 -9.45
C LYS A 55 -8.78 13.17 -10.58
N THR A 56 -8.45 12.56 -11.71
CA THR A 56 -8.17 13.27 -12.97
C THR A 56 -9.34 13.13 -13.95
N ALA A 57 -9.45 14.05 -14.91
CA ALA A 57 -10.51 14.02 -15.92
C ALA A 57 -10.55 12.70 -16.72
N ALA A 58 -9.39 12.02 -16.86
CA ALA A 58 -9.30 10.73 -17.54
C ALA A 58 -9.85 9.54 -16.72
N GLN A 59 -10.06 9.71 -15.41
CA GLN A 59 -10.55 8.64 -14.51
C GLN A 59 -12.06 8.61 -14.33
N ILE A 60 -12.77 9.63 -14.81
CA ILE A 60 -14.22 9.79 -14.63
C ILE A 60 -15.11 9.46 -15.85
N PRO A 61 -14.63 9.14 -17.08
CA PRO A 61 -15.50 8.65 -18.16
C PRO A 61 -16.30 7.41 -17.74
N LEU A 62 -17.57 7.33 -18.14
CA LEU A 62 -18.43 6.17 -17.85
C LEU A 62 -18.10 4.98 -18.73
N LEU A 63 -17.81 5.25 -20.00
CA LEU A 63 -17.49 4.26 -21.01
C LEU A 63 -16.33 4.76 -21.86
N PRO A 64 -15.44 3.85 -22.29
CA PRO A 64 -14.40 4.21 -23.24
C PRO A 64 -15.02 4.53 -24.61
N ALA A 65 -14.40 5.43 -25.37
CA ALA A 65 -14.93 5.89 -26.66
C ALA A 65 -15.17 4.74 -27.65
N GLU A 66 -14.33 3.70 -27.61
CA GLU A 66 -14.47 2.52 -28.48
C GLU A 66 -15.73 1.69 -28.19
N TRP A 67 -16.36 1.86 -27.03
CA TRP A 67 -17.59 1.15 -26.68
C TRP A 67 -18.75 1.55 -27.61
N TYR A 68 -18.89 2.84 -27.91
CA TYR A 68 -19.96 3.35 -28.77
C TYR A 68 -19.82 2.80 -30.20
N THR A 69 -18.60 2.88 -30.75
CA THR A 69 -18.30 2.36 -32.09
C THR A 69 -18.52 0.86 -32.18
N ARG A 70 -18.11 0.09 -31.16
CA ARG A 70 -18.27 -1.37 -31.13
C ARG A 70 -19.73 -1.83 -31.20
N HIS A 71 -20.64 -1.05 -30.60
CA HIS A 71 -22.06 -1.39 -30.52
C HIS A 71 -22.92 -0.64 -31.54
N GLY A 72 -22.29 0.01 -32.53
CA GLY A 72 -23.02 0.72 -33.59
C GLY A 72 -23.81 1.94 -33.10
N VAL A 73 -23.43 2.52 -31.95
CA VAL A 73 -24.07 3.72 -31.40
C VAL A 73 -23.38 4.95 -32.00
N CYS A 74 -24.15 5.80 -32.69
CA CYS A 74 -23.66 7.06 -33.23
C CYS A 74 -23.62 8.12 -32.13
N LEU A 75 -22.44 8.37 -31.56
CA LEU A 75 -22.25 9.44 -30.58
C LEU A 75 -21.85 10.75 -31.27
N ARG A 76 -22.62 11.81 -31.07
CA ARG A 76 -22.34 13.18 -31.54
C ARG A 76 -22.06 14.08 -30.33
N SER A 77 -20.79 14.17 -29.93
CA SER A 77 -20.33 15.03 -28.81
C SER A 77 -19.95 16.43 -29.30
N GLY A 78 -20.17 17.44 -28.46
CA GLY A 78 -19.91 18.85 -28.79
C GLY A 78 -20.96 19.48 -29.71
N GLU A 79 -22.12 18.83 -29.86
CA GLU A 79 -23.19 19.23 -30.75
C GLU A 79 -24.49 19.44 -29.97
N ALA A 80 -25.09 20.63 -30.05
CA ALA A 80 -26.37 20.92 -29.42
C ALA A 80 -27.54 20.67 -30.38
N VAL A 81 -28.67 20.19 -29.84
CA VAL A 81 -29.92 20.13 -30.60
C VAL A 81 -30.61 21.49 -30.46
N ASP A 82 -30.75 22.18 -31.59
CA ASP A 82 -31.31 23.54 -31.63
C ASP A 82 -32.84 23.52 -31.65
N GLU A 83 -33.44 22.48 -32.24
CA GLU A 83 -34.87 22.43 -32.54
C GLU A 83 -35.34 20.98 -32.69
N VAL A 84 -36.53 20.66 -32.19
CA VAL A 84 -37.22 19.40 -32.48
C VAL A 84 -38.57 19.70 -33.11
N ASP A 85 -38.80 19.15 -34.31
CA ASP A 85 -40.05 19.21 -35.06
C ASP A 85 -40.79 17.88 -34.86
N ILE A 86 -41.80 17.91 -33.99
CA ILE A 86 -42.60 16.74 -33.63
C ILE A 86 -43.50 16.29 -34.79
N GLN A 87 -44.03 17.24 -35.58
CA GLN A 87 -44.96 16.92 -36.66
C GLN A 87 -44.26 16.14 -37.77
N GLN A 88 -43.03 16.53 -38.12
CA GLN A 88 -42.23 15.87 -39.15
C GLN A 88 -41.29 14.79 -38.59
N ARG A 89 -41.30 14.55 -37.28
CA ARG A 89 -40.44 13.58 -36.57
C ARG A 89 -38.96 13.72 -36.93
N ARG A 90 -38.44 14.94 -36.79
CA ARG A 90 -37.03 15.26 -37.02
C ARG A 90 -36.51 16.26 -36.00
N LEU A 91 -35.19 16.32 -35.81
CA LEU A 91 -34.52 17.33 -34.98
C LEU A 91 -33.38 17.97 -35.74
N ARG A 92 -33.03 19.19 -35.37
CA ARG A 92 -31.98 19.97 -36.02
C ARG A 92 -30.75 20.10 -35.14
N ILE A 93 -29.60 19.86 -35.73
CA ILE A 93 -28.28 20.08 -35.15
C ILE A 93 -27.51 20.95 -36.12
N ALA A 94 -27.23 22.19 -35.74
CA ALA A 94 -26.74 23.23 -36.65
C ALA A 94 -27.66 23.34 -37.89
N GLU A 95 -27.13 23.05 -39.08
CA GLU A 95 -27.88 23.08 -40.35
C GLU A 95 -28.43 21.71 -40.77
N THR A 96 -28.19 20.64 -39.99
CA THR A 96 -28.59 19.28 -40.36
C THR A 96 -29.88 18.84 -39.67
N TRP A 97 -30.84 18.34 -40.44
CA TRP A 97 -32.04 17.68 -39.91
C TRP A 97 -31.86 16.16 -39.83
N LEU A 98 -32.05 15.59 -38.63
CA LEU A 98 -32.02 14.16 -38.37
C LEU A 98 -33.43 13.62 -38.10
N PRO A 99 -33.92 12.65 -38.88
CA PRO A 99 -35.22 12.01 -38.62
C PRO A 99 -35.14 10.98 -37.50
N TRP A 100 -36.24 10.76 -36.79
CA TRP A 100 -36.35 9.79 -35.69
C TRP A 100 -37.66 9.00 -35.72
N ASP A 101 -37.64 7.78 -35.17
CA ASP A 101 -38.84 6.94 -34.96
C ASP A 101 -39.19 6.79 -33.48
N GLU A 102 -38.19 6.94 -32.59
CA GLU A 102 -38.29 7.12 -31.15
C GLU A 102 -37.35 8.25 -30.73
N LEU A 103 -37.81 9.12 -29.82
CA LEU A 103 -37.04 10.25 -29.30
C LEU A 103 -37.02 10.22 -27.77
N VAL A 104 -35.85 10.44 -27.19
CA VAL A 104 -35.65 10.50 -25.74
C VAL A 104 -34.97 11.80 -25.35
N PHE A 105 -35.62 12.61 -24.51
CA PHE A 105 -34.99 13.72 -23.84
C PHE A 105 -34.25 13.23 -22.58
N ALA A 106 -32.94 13.44 -22.54
CA ALA A 106 -32.05 13.13 -21.43
C ALA A 106 -31.13 14.33 -21.11
N THR A 107 -31.69 15.54 -21.22
CA THR A 107 -31.00 16.84 -21.14
C THR A 107 -30.56 17.21 -19.72
N GLY A 108 -31.00 16.45 -18.70
CA GLY A 108 -30.59 16.65 -17.32
C GLY A 108 -31.06 18.00 -16.75
N SER A 109 -30.19 18.69 -16.03
CA SER A 109 -30.49 19.96 -15.37
C SER A 109 -29.38 20.99 -15.54
N ARG A 110 -29.77 22.27 -15.46
CA ARG A 110 -28.88 23.44 -15.51
C ARG A 110 -28.65 24.01 -14.11
N PRO A 111 -27.49 24.63 -13.84
CA PRO A 111 -27.28 25.38 -12.61
C PRO A 111 -28.32 26.48 -12.45
N PHE A 112 -28.88 26.62 -11.26
CA PHE A 112 -29.71 27.78 -10.92
C PHE A 112 -28.80 28.99 -10.70
N ILE A 113 -28.89 29.98 -11.57
CA ILE A 113 -28.13 31.23 -11.47
C ILE A 113 -29.00 32.28 -10.78
N PRO A 114 -28.69 32.70 -9.53
CA PRO A 114 -29.51 33.67 -8.82
C PRO A 114 -29.36 35.08 -9.46
N PRO A 115 -30.43 35.88 -9.50
CA PRO A 115 -30.38 37.23 -10.07
C PRO A 115 -29.68 38.19 -9.09
N LEU A 116 -28.36 38.22 -9.12
CA LEU A 116 -27.52 39.08 -8.26
C LEU A 116 -26.76 40.11 -9.10
N PRO A 117 -26.62 41.37 -8.64
CA PRO A 117 -25.71 42.32 -9.27
C PRO A 117 -24.28 41.76 -9.35
N GLY A 118 -23.71 41.75 -10.55
CA GLY A 118 -22.36 41.20 -10.80
C GLY A 118 -22.29 39.70 -11.04
N ILE A 119 -23.43 39.01 -11.20
CA ILE A 119 -23.48 37.57 -11.48
C ILE A 119 -22.81 37.18 -12.81
N ASP A 120 -22.82 38.07 -13.81
CA ASP A 120 -22.23 37.83 -15.14
C ASP A 120 -20.72 38.10 -15.20
N ARG A 121 -20.07 38.36 -14.05
CA ARG A 121 -18.62 38.61 -14.01
C ARG A 121 -17.84 37.34 -14.38
N PRO A 122 -16.69 37.45 -15.07
CA PRO A 122 -15.90 36.29 -15.51
C PRO A 122 -15.43 35.36 -14.39
N GLN A 123 -15.22 35.90 -13.19
CA GLN A 123 -14.79 35.15 -12.00
C GLN A 123 -15.93 34.38 -11.32
N VAL A 124 -17.17 34.54 -11.76
CA VAL A 124 -18.35 33.86 -11.23
C VAL A 124 -18.64 32.65 -12.11
N MET A 125 -18.55 31.46 -11.55
CA MET A 125 -18.67 30.21 -12.30
C MET A 125 -19.68 29.29 -11.62
N PRO A 126 -20.59 28.64 -12.38
CA PRO A 126 -21.35 27.52 -11.85
C PRO A 126 -20.43 26.33 -11.59
N PHE A 127 -20.90 25.36 -10.81
CA PHE A 127 -20.20 24.09 -10.59
C PHE A 127 -21.07 22.90 -11.00
N ARG A 128 -20.92 22.46 -12.26
CA ARG A 128 -21.79 21.42 -12.84
C ARG A 128 -21.14 20.55 -13.91
N THR A 129 -20.19 21.08 -14.68
CA THR A 129 -19.55 20.42 -15.82
C THR A 129 -18.04 20.28 -15.63
N LEU A 130 -17.40 19.47 -16.48
CA LEU A 130 -15.92 19.40 -16.53
C LEU A 130 -15.30 20.78 -16.83
N ALA A 131 -15.88 21.51 -17.79
CA ALA A 131 -15.44 22.85 -18.15
C ALA A 131 -15.57 23.85 -16.99
N ASP A 132 -16.58 23.69 -16.12
CA ASP A 132 -16.68 24.50 -14.91
C ASP A 132 -15.50 24.26 -13.97
N VAL A 133 -15.13 23.00 -13.73
CA VAL A 133 -13.99 22.65 -12.87
C VAL A 133 -12.70 23.23 -13.43
N GLU A 134 -12.48 23.09 -14.73
CA GLU A 134 -11.31 23.66 -15.41
C GLU A 134 -11.23 25.18 -15.23
N ARG A 135 -12.35 25.90 -15.43
CA ARG A 135 -12.41 27.35 -15.23
C ARG A 135 -12.18 27.75 -13.77
N ILE A 136 -12.78 27.02 -12.82
CA ILE A 136 -12.62 27.27 -11.39
C ILE A 136 -11.15 27.11 -10.98
N LEU A 137 -10.49 26.04 -11.45
CA LEU A 137 -9.08 25.76 -11.13
C LEU A 137 -8.10 26.69 -11.85
N ALA A 138 -8.46 27.21 -13.03
CA ALA A 138 -7.63 28.14 -13.78
C ALA A 138 -7.38 29.49 -13.07
N ILE A 139 -8.26 29.88 -12.14
CA ILE A 139 -8.14 31.11 -11.35
C ILE A 139 -7.60 30.77 -9.95
N PRO A 140 -6.34 31.09 -9.63
CA PRO A 140 -5.79 30.86 -8.29
C PRO A 140 -6.26 31.94 -7.30
N GLY A 141 -6.17 31.64 -6.00
CA GLY A 141 -6.42 32.59 -4.92
C GLY A 141 -7.70 32.33 -4.12
N PRO A 142 -8.11 33.31 -3.27
CA PRO A 142 -9.25 33.18 -2.38
C PRO A 142 -10.54 32.84 -3.12
N ALA A 143 -11.35 31.95 -2.55
CA ALA A 143 -12.59 31.50 -3.14
C ALA A 143 -13.78 31.79 -2.23
N VAL A 144 -14.89 32.20 -2.84
CA VAL A 144 -16.21 32.23 -2.20
C VAL A 144 -17.11 31.21 -2.87
N VAL A 145 -17.71 30.32 -2.08
CA VAL A 145 -18.72 29.38 -2.55
C VAL A 145 -20.09 29.86 -2.09
N ILE A 146 -21.04 30.01 -3.01
CA ILE A 146 -22.41 30.47 -2.73
C ILE A 146 -23.34 29.27 -2.79
N GLY A 147 -23.98 28.96 -1.66
CA GLY A 147 -24.89 27.83 -1.48
C GLY A 147 -24.26 26.76 -0.59
N GLY A 148 -24.91 26.44 0.53
CA GLY A 148 -24.45 25.47 1.53
C GLY A 148 -25.14 24.12 1.40
N GLY A 149 -25.67 23.76 0.23
CA GLY A 149 -26.16 22.41 -0.05
C GLY A 149 -25.01 21.41 -0.25
N VAL A 150 -25.32 20.16 -0.60
CA VAL A 150 -24.32 19.08 -0.77
C VAL A 150 -23.15 19.51 -1.67
N LEU A 151 -23.44 19.98 -2.89
CA LEU A 151 -22.40 20.40 -3.84
C LEU A 151 -21.59 21.60 -3.36
N GLY A 152 -22.20 22.50 -2.58
CA GLY A 152 -21.52 23.69 -2.08
C GLY A 152 -20.55 23.36 -0.95
N VAL A 153 -20.96 22.47 -0.04
CA VAL A 153 -20.08 21.93 1.01
C VAL A 153 -18.93 21.15 0.38
N GLU A 154 -19.21 20.25 -0.58
CA GLU A 154 -18.19 19.50 -1.31
C GLU A 154 -17.22 20.43 -2.06
N ALA A 155 -17.71 21.47 -2.74
CA ALA A 155 -16.89 22.42 -3.48
C ALA A 155 -16.00 23.26 -2.55
N ALA A 156 -16.53 23.72 -1.40
CA ALA A 156 -15.75 24.48 -0.44
C ALA A 156 -14.60 23.65 0.15
N ALA A 157 -14.89 22.39 0.51
CA ALA A 157 -13.87 21.46 0.98
C ALA A 157 -12.83 21.13 -0.09
N ALA A 158 -13.26 20.91 -1.33
CA ALA A 158 -12.38 20.64 -2.47
C ALA A 158 -11.41 21.81 -2.73
N LEU A 159 -11.93 23.05 -2.73
CA LEU A 159 -11.12 24.25 -2.97
C LEU A 159 -10.11 24.53 -1.85
N ARG A 160 -10.45 24.19 -0.60
CA ARG A 160 -9.55 24.38 0.54
C ARG A 160 -8.25 23.58 0.39
N ARG A 161 -8.30 22.42 -0.27
CA ARG A 161 -7.13 21.55 -0.54
C ARG A 161 -6.10 22.18 -1.49
N HIS A 162 -6.50 23.15 -2.32
CA HIS A 162 -5.59 23.83 -3.26
C HIS A 162 -4.75 24.94 -2.63
N GLY A 163 -4.90 25.18 -1.32
CA GLY A 163 -4.23 26.28 -0.62
C GLY A 163 -4.88 27.62 -0.94
N GLY A 164 -5.44 28.28 0.08
CA GLY A 164 -6.12 29.57 -0.06
C GLY A 164 -7.26 29.74 0.95
N GLU A 165 -7.72 30.97 1.12
CA GLU A 165 -8.90 31.27 1.93
C GLU A 165 -10.16 30.83 1.20
N VAL A 166 -11.02 30.08 1.89
CA VAL A 166 -12.33 29.66 1.35
C VAL A 166 -13.43 30.13 2.29
N THR A 167 -14.42 30.82 1.75
CA THR A 167 -15.63 31.22 2.48
C THR A 167 -16.85 30.58 1.84
N LEU A 168 -17.63 29.83 2.62
CA LEU A 168 -18.92 29.26 2.24
C LEU A 168 -20.05 30.18 2.72
N LEU A 169 -20.74 30.81 1.78
CA LEU A 169 -21.89 31.68 2.04
C LEU A 169 -23.19 30.91 1.84
N HIS A 170 -24.04 30.88 2.87
CA HIS A 170 -25.35 30.25 2.79
C HIS A 170 -26.45 31.17 3.35
N ARG A 171 -27.59 31.20 2.66
CA ARG A 171 -28.75 32.00 3.06
C ARG A 171 -29.56 31.40 4.21
N GLY A 172 -29.51 30.08 4.37
CA GLY A 172 -30.22 29.36 5.42
C GLY A 172 -29.41 29.32 6.70
N SER A 173 -30.07 28.92 7.80
CA SER A 173 -29.47 28.75 9.12
C SER A 173 -28.68 27.45 9.28
N GLY A 174 -28.83 26.48 8.37
CA GLY A 174 -28.14 25.20 8.43
C GLY A 174 -27.59 24.76 7.06
N LEU A 175 -26.41 24.16 7.06
CA LEU A 175 -25.82 23.54 5.87
C LEU A 175 -26.56 22.24 5.53
N MET A 176 -26.68 21.94 4.23
CA MET A 176 -27.32 20.76 3.64
C MET A 176 -28.83 20.61 3.88
N ALA A 177 -29.52 21.63 4.41
CA ALA A 177 -30.98 21.58 4.55
C ALA A 177 -31.69 21.32 3.19
N PRO A 178 -32.71 20.44 3.15
CA PRO A 178 -33.35 19.76 4.28
C PRO A 178 -32.76 18.37 4.61
N LEU A 179 -31.59 17.99 4.08
CA LEU A 179 -30.98 16.66 4.34
C LEU A 179 -30.41 16.50 5.76
N THR A 180 -30.33 17.60 6.50
CA THR A 180 -29.79 17.66 7.86
C THR A 180 -30.80 18.34 8.76
N ASP A 181 -30.78 17.98 10.04
CA ASP A 181 -31.41 18.78 11.07
C ASP A 181 -30.47 19.89 11.55
N ALA A 182 -30.96 20.72 12.49
CA ALA A 182 -30.20 21.85 13.00
C ALA A 182 -28.90 21.41 13.71
N PHE A 183 -28.92 20.27 14.41
CA PHE A 183 -27.76 19.77 15.13
C PHE A 183 -26.67 19.28 14.17
N ALA A 184 -26.99 18.39 13.23
CA ALA A 184 -26.02 17.91 12.25
C ALA A 184 -25.51 19.04 11.35
N ALA A 185 -26.36 20.02 11.04
CA ALA A 185 -25.95 21.19 10.28
C ALA A 185 -24.91 22.05 11.02
N ASP A 186 -25.03 22.21 12.34
CA ASP A 186 -24.05 22.94 13.14
C ASP A 186 -22.75 22.14 13.32
N GLU A 187 -22.84 20.83 13.57
CA GLU A 187 -21.66 19.97 13.65
C GLU A 187 -20.90 19.94 12.31
N LEU A 188 -21.60 19.88 11.18
CA LEU A 188 -20.99 20.01 9.86
C LEU A 188 -20.28 21.36 9.70
N ARG A 189 -20.92 22.46 10.14
CA ARG A 189 -20.33 23.80 10.10
C ARG A 189 -19.03 23.85 10.91
N GLN A 190 -19.05 23.38 12.16
CA GLN A 190 -17.87 23.34 13.03
C GLN A 190 -16.74 22.50 12.41
N GLN A 191 -17.07 21.34 11.84
CA GLN A 191 -16.09 20.47 11.19
C GLN A 191 -15.46 21.10 9.94
N LEU A 192 -16.21 21.89 9.17
CA LEU A 192 -15.67 22.64 8.04
C LEU A 192 -14.78 23.82 8.51
N GLU A 193 -15.19 24.52 9.56
CA GLU A 193 -14.42 25.62 10.16
C GLU A 193 -13.09 25.14 10.76
N ALA A 194 -13.07 23.99 11.44
CA ALA A 194 -11.85 23.36 11.93
C ALA A 194 -10.86 23.03 10.80
N ARG A 195 -11.36 22.84 9.57
CA ARG A 195 -10.55 22.62 8.35
C ARG A 195 -10.16 23.92 7.64
N GLY A 196 -10.47 25.07 8.24
CA GLY A 196 -10.14 26.40 7.73
C GLY A 196 -11.07 26.89 6.62
N ILE A 197 -12.30 26.40 6.57
CA ILE A 197 -13.36 26.90 5.68
C ILE A 197 -14.27 27.80 6.50
N ARG A 198 -14.30 29.10 6.18
CA ARG A 198 -15.17 30.05 6.89
C ARG A 198 -16.61 29.85 6.45
N CYS A 199 -17.50 29.44 7.35
CA CYS A 199 -18.92 29.32 7.06
C CYS A 199 -19.66 30.59 7.50
N VAL A 200 -20.47 31.17 6.60
CA VAL A 200 -21.30 32.35 6.89
C VAL A 200 -22.74 32.00 6.54
N LEU A 201 -23.51 31.71 7.57
CA LEU A 201 -24.92 31.32 7.46
C LEU A 201 -25.83 32.55 7.59
N GLU A 202 -27.11 32.36 7.26
CA GLU A 202 -28.15 33.40 7.33
C GLU A 202 -27.78 34.71 6.61
N CYS A 203 -26.95 34.61 5.57
CA CYS A 203 -26.45 35.76 4.86
C CYS A 203 -27.27 36.07 3.61
N ARG A 204 -27.47 37.36 3.34
CA ARG A 204 -28.02 37.86 2.07
C ARG A 204 -26.91 38.53 1.27
N ILE A 205 -26.72 38.09 0.03
CA ILE A 205 -25.74 38.67 -0.88
C ILE A 205 -26.34 39.92 -1.51
N ALA A 206 -25.64 41.05 -1.44
CA ALA A 206 -26.05 42.30 -2.06
C ALA A 206 -25.50 42.44 -3.48
N ALA A 207 -24.22 42.13 -3.68
CA ALA A 207 -23.56 42.20 -4.98
C ALA A 207 -22.28 41.36 -5.02
N ILE A 208 -21.86 41.01 -6.24
CA ILE A 208 -20.55 40.44 -6.53
C ILE A 208 -19.72 41.52 -7.24
N ASP A 209 -18.68 41.99 -6.58
CA ASP A 209 -17.75 43.01 -7.09
C ASP A 209 -16.54 42.35 -7.76
N ALA A 210 -15.63 43.15 -8.32
CA ALA A 210 -14.41 42.63 -8.97
C ALA A 210 -13.45 41.95 -8.00
N ASP A 211 -13.44 42.33 -6.73
CA ASP A 211 -12.48 41.83 -5.73
C ASP A 211 -13.12 40.89 -4.69
N GLY A 212 -14.43 40.60 -4.78
CA GLY A 212 -15.11 39.79 -3.78
C GLY A 212 -16.64 39.84 -3.79
N VAL A 213 -17.23 39.33 -2.72
CA VAL A 213 -18.68 39.27 -2.51
C VAL A 213 -19.08 40.17 -1.35
N ARG A 214 -20.03 41.08 -1.58
CA ARG A 214 -20.59 41.99 -0.56
C ARG A 214 -21.95 41.48 -0.08
N LEU A 215 -22.10 41.39 1.24
CA LEU A 215 -23.35 41.07 1.90
C LEU A 215 -24.23 42.31 2.12
N ALA A 216 -25.52 42.09 2.32
CA ALA A 216 -26.50 43.15 2.59
C ALA A 216 -26.28 43.84 3.95
N ASP A 217 -25.60 43.18 4.89
CA ASP A 217 -25.20 43.75 6.18
C ASP A 217 -23.89 44.55 6.14
N GLY A 218 -23.31 44.72 4.95
CA GLY A 218 -22.09 45.49 4.72
C GLY A 218 -20.78 44.70 4.82
N ARG A 219 -20.79 43.43 5.27
CA ARG A 219 -19.58 42.58 5.27
C ARG A 219 -19.13 42.28 3.84
N VAL A 220 -17.81 42.23 3.63
CA VAL A 220 -17.19 41.94 2.32
C VAL A 220 -16.20 40.80 2.46
N PHE A 221 -16.28 39.82 1.56
CA PHE A 221 -15.40 38.66 1.50
C PHE A 221 -14.60 38.69 0.20
N ARG A 222 -13.28 38.78 0.32
CA ARG A 222 -12.37 38.81 -0.83
C ARG A 222 -12.43 37.50 -1.59
N ALA A 223 -12.55 37.56 -2.91
CA ALA A 223 -12.62 36.38 -3.77
C ALA A 223 -11.99 36.67 -5.14
N ALA A 224 -10.97 35.90 -5.50
CA ALA A 224 -10.49 35.83 -6.87
C ALA A 224 -11.44 35.02 -7.76
N ARG A 225 -12.16 34.06 -7.15
CA ARG A 225 -13.15 33.21 -7.82
C ARG A 225 -14.38 33.00 -6.94
N VAL A 226 -15.55 33.01 -7.57
CA VAL A 226 -16.85 32.79 -6.94
C VAL A 226 -17.51 31.57 -7.57
N VAL A 227 -17.83 30.56 -6.77
CA VAL A 227 -18.44 29.31 -7.22
C VAL A 227 -19.90 29.27 -6.83
N LEU A 228 -20.79 29.08 -7.81
CA LEU A 228 -22.23 28.98 -7.60
C LEU A 228 -22.64 27.52 -7.43
N ALA A 229 -23.11 27.17 -6.24
CA ALA A 229 -23.69 25.88 -5.86
C ALA A 229 -25.11 26.07 -5.31
N THR A 230 -25.91 26.89 -6.00
CA THR A 230 -27.24 27.37 -5.59
C THR A 230 -28.41 26.49 -6.02
N GLY A 231 -28.13 25.23 -6.37
CA GLY A 231 -29.12 24.26 -6.86
C GLY A 231 -29.17 24.17 -8.39
N VAL A 232 -30.08 23.32 -8.89
CA VAL A 232 -30.26 23.05 -10.32
C VAL A 232 -31.73 23.13 -10.71
N GLN A 233 -31.99 23.31 -12.01
CA GLN A 233 -33.32 23.32 -12.61
C GLN A 233 -33.37 22.34 -13.78
N PRO A 234 -34.40 21.48 -13.90
CA PRO A 234 -34.59 20.61 -15.06
C PRO A 234 -34.45 21.36 -16.38
N ASP A 235 -33.70 20.82 -17.35
CA ASP A 235 -33.58 21.45 -18.67
C ASP A 235 -34.67 20.95 -19.62
N SER A 236 -35.87 21.48 -19.45
CA SER A 236 -37.05 21.18 -20.28
C SER A 236 -37.26 22.14 -21.45
N ARG A 237 -36.35 23.10 -21.67
CA ARG A 237 -36.55 24.19 -22.65
C ARG A 237 -36.80 23.69 -24.06
N LEU A 238 -35.95 22.79 -24.55
CA LEU A 238 -36.05 22.24 -25.90
C LEU A 238 -37.37 21.47 -26.07
N ALA A 239 -37.74 20.64 -25.09
CA ALA A 239 -38.99 19.89 -25.11
C ALA A 239 -40.22 20.83 -25.11
N ALA A 240 -40.21 21.88 -24.28
CA ALA A 240 -41.29 22.86 -24.21
C ALA A 240 -41.44 23.65 -25.53
N GLN A 241 -40.33 24.09 -26.13
CA GLN A 241 -40.32 24.77 -27.43
C GLN A 241 -40.87 23.88 -28.55
N SER A 242 -40.67 22.57 -28.43
CA SER A 242 -41.17 21.58 -29.39
C SER A 242 -42.63 21.18 -29.15
N GLY A 243 -43.28 21.68 -28.10
CA GLY A 243 -44.68 21.38 -27.80
C GLY A 243 -44.90 20.13 -26.92
N VAL A 244 -43.85 19.58 -26.31
CA VAL A 244 -43.99 18.53 -25.28
C VAL A 244 -44.46 19.17 -23.97
N LEU A 245 -45.42 18.54 -23.29
CA LEU A 245 -45.93 19.04 -22.01
C LEU A 245 -44.81 19.12 -20.98
N CYS A 246 -44.57 20.33 -20.48
CA CYS A 246 -43.59 20.61 -19.44
C CYS A 246 -44.23 21.44 -18.32
N GLN A 247 -43.87 21.14 -17.07
CA GLN A 247 -44.19 21.96 -15.90
C GLN A 247 -42.88 22.34 -15.18
N ARG A 248 -42.56 21.70 -14.06
CA ARG A 248 -41.24 21.81 -13.39
C ARG A 248 -40.17 21.06 -14.18
N GLY A 249 -40.54 19.98 -14.86
CA GLY A 249 -39.75 19.24 -15.84
C GLY A 249 -40.61 18.78 -17.02
N ILE A 250 -40.07 17.88 -17.86
CA ILE A 250 -40.81 17.23 -18.95
C ILE A 250 -41.75 16.21 -18.32
N VAL A 251 -43.06 16.38 -18.52
CA VAL A 251 -44.08 15.54 -17.88
C VAL A 251 -44.12 14.18 -18.58
N VAL A 252 -43.86 13.12 -17.82
CA VAL A 252 -43.93 11.74 -18.30
C VAL A 252 -44.73 10.86 -17.32
N ASP A 253 -45.34 9.81 -17.85
CA ASP A 253 -45.97 8.77 -17.04
C ASP A 253 -44.92 7.89 -16.35
N ARG A 254 -45.37 6.94 -15.51
CA ARG A 254 -44.47 6.00 -14.83
C ARG A 254 -43.74 5.06 -15.79
N GLN A 255 -44.12 4.95 -17.04
CA GLN A 255 -43.39 4.21 -18.07
C GLN A 255 -42.42 5.12 -18.85
N MET A 256 -42.16 6.34 -18.37
CA MET A 256 -41.32 7.37 -18.98
C MET A 256 -41.85 7.88 -20.33
N ALA A 257 -43.14 7.70 -20.61
CA ALA A 257 -43.77 8.18 -21.85
C ALA A 257 -44.27 9.61 -21.66
N SER A 258 -43.99 10.49 -22.63
CA SER A 258 -44.68 11.78 -22.68
C SER A 258 -46.12 11.60 -23.18
N SER A 259 -46.90 12.67 -23.16
CA SER A 259 -48.24 12.69 -23.77
C SER A 259 -48.24 12.50 -25.30
N LEU A 260 -47.06 12.51 -25.95
CA LEU A 260 -46.91 12.41 -27.39
C LEU A 260 -46.30 11.04 -27.79
N PRO A 261 -46.89 10.31 -28.75
CA PRO A 261 -46.42 8.98 -29.14
C PRO A 261 -44.98 8.99 -29.69
N GLY A 262 -44.16 8.07 -29.17
CA GLY A 262 -42.77 7.90 -29.59
C GLY A 262 -41.80 8.92 -28.98
N ILE A 263 -42.24 9.70 -27.98
CA ILE A 263 -41.41 10.66 -27.24
C ILE A 263 -41.39 10.31 -25.76
N SER A 264 -40.19 10.25 -25.21
CA SER A 264 -39.91 9.90 -23.81
C SER A 264 -38.95 10.90 -23.19
N ALA A 265 -38.86 10.90 -21.86
CA ALA A 265 -37.80 11.61 -21.15
C ALA A 265 -37.27 10.76 -19.99
N ILE A 266 -35.96 10.84 -19.73
CA ILE A 266 -35.29 10.24 -18.57
C ILE A 266 -34.25 11.19 -17.97
N GLY A 267 -33.90 11.00 -16.71
CA GLY A 267 -32.94 11.84 -16.00
C GLY A 267 -33.58 13.02 -15.28
N GLU A 268 -32.76 13.95 -14.81
CA GLU A 268 -33.20 15.11 -14.02
C GLU A 268 -34.11 16.08 -14.80
N CYS A 269 -34.20 15.96 -16.12
CA CYS A 269 -35.11 16.77 -16.94
C CYS A 269 -36.59 16.36 -16.77
N CYS A 270 -36.88 15.23 -16.11
CA CYS A 270 -38.20 14.64 -16.05
C CYS A 270 -39.00 15.07 -14.83
N GLU A 271 -40.31 15.09 -15.03
CA GLU A 271 -41.32 15.21 -14.00
C GLU A 271 -42.29 14.03 -14.07
N ILE A 272 -42.45 13.32 -12.95
CA ILE A 272 -43.31 12.14 -12.81
C ILE A 272 -44.19 12.36 -11.60
N ASP A 273 -45.52 12.23 -11.76
CA ASP A 273 -46.50 12.48 -10.68
C ASP A 273 -46.30 13.83 -9.97
N GLY A 274 -45.93 14.85 -10.77
CA GLY A 274 -45.62 16.20 -10.30
C GLY A 274 -44.20 16.36 -9.76
N GLN A 275 -43.44 15.30 -9.46
CA GLN A 275 -42.13 15.35 -8.79
C GLN A 275 -40.93 15.33 -9.78
N THR A 276 -39.88 16.08 -9.46
CA THR A 276 -38.59 16.10 -10.18
C THR A 276 -37.49 15.44 -9.37
N TRP A 277 -36.46 14.92 -10.04
CA TRP A 277 -35.40 14.12 -9.41
C TRP A 277 -34.03 14.77 -9.61
N GLY A 278 -33.32 15.08 -8.53
CA GLY A 278 -31.96 15.67 -8.54
C GLY A 278 -30.86 14.68 -8.14
N LEU A 279 -31.13 13.38 -8.20
CA LEU A 279 -30.23 12.31 -7.76
C LEU A 279 -29.99 11.33 -8.91
N VAL A 280 -28.78 10.76 -8.97
CA VAL A 280 -28.38 9.87 -10.07
C VAL A 280 -29.12 8.53 -10.04
N ALA A 281 -29.30 7.93 -8.86
CA ALA A 281 -29.90 6.62 -8.73
C ALA A 281 -31.35 6.54 -9.31
N PRO A 282 -32.26 7.51 -9.03
CA PRO A 282 -33.56 7.55 -9.70
C PRO A 282 -33.43 7.70 -11.22
N CYS A 283 -32.50 8.52 -11.70
CA CYS A 283 -32.26 8.68 -13.13
C CYS A 283 -31.80 7.39 -13.82
N LEU A 284 -30.99 6.55 -13.14
CA LEU A 284 -30.60 5.25 -13.66
C LEU A 284 -31.78 4.28 -13.70
N ARG A 285 -32.67 4.31 -12.70
CA ARG A 285 -33.88 3.49 -12.68
C ARG A 285 -34.87 3.90 -13.78
N GLN A 286 -35.05 5.20 -14.02
CA GLN A 286 -35.83 5.71 -15.15
C GLN A 286 -35.33 5.17 -16.50
N ALA A 287 -34.00 5.14 -16.68
CA ALA A 287 -33.39 4.58 -17.89
C ALA A 287 -33.67 3.09 -18.07
N GLU A 288 -33.74 2.31 -16.99
CA GLU A 288 -34.09 0.89 -17.03
C GLU A 288 -35.56 0.66 -17.39
N VAL A 289 -36.48 1.39 -16.75
CA VAL A 289 -37.93 1.32 -17.05
C VAL A 289 -38.17 1.67 -18.52
N LEU A 290 -37.52 2.72 -19.03
CA LEU A 290 -37.65 3.08 -20.44
C LEU A 290 -37.05 2.00 -21.36
N ALA A 291 -35.92 1.40 -21.01
CA ALA A 291 -35.33 0.31 -21.80
C ALA A 291 -36.28 -0.90 -21.89
N ASP A 292 -36.88 -1.30 -20.76
CA ASP A 292 -37.88 -2.39 -20.68
C ASP A 292 -39.05 -2.15 -21.64
N ARG A 293 -39.63 -0.95 -21.56
CA ARG A 293 -40.74 -0.53 -22.42
C ARG A 293 -40.33 -0.51 -23.89
N LEU A 294 -39.19 0.10 -24.22
CA LEU A 294 -38.71 0.21 -25.60
C LEU A 294 -38.37 -1.16 -26.21
N CYS A 295 -37.91 -2.12 -25.41
CA CYS A 295 -37.70 -3.53 -25.78
C CYS A 295 -38.99 -4.36 -25.86
N GLY A 296 -40.17 -3.78 -25.60
CA GLY A 296 -41.46 -4.48 -25.72
C GLY A 296 -41.72 -5.48 -24.59
N ALA A 297 -41.00 -5.35 -23.48
CA ALA A 297 -41.22 -6.11 -22.25
C ALA A 297 -41.43 -5.11 -21.09
N PRO A 298 -42.50 -4.29 -21.13
CA PRO A 298 -42.74 -3.29 -20.08
C PRO A 298 -42.93 -4.00 -18.75
N GLY A 299 -42.00 -3.75 -17.82
CA GLY A 299 -42.13 -4.16 -16.43
C GLY A 299 -43.02 -3.21 -15.64
N GLU A 300 -42.90 -3.28 -14.32
CA GLU A 300 -43.54 -2.30 -13.44
C GLU A 300 -43.05 -0.88 -13.74
N GLY A 301 -43.97 0.09 -13.62
CA GLY A 301 -43.63 1.50 -13.83
C GLY A 301 -42.60 2.00 -12.82
N PHE A 302 -42.03 3.16 -13.11
CA PHE A 302 -41.11 3.85 -12.23
C PHE A 302 -41.78 4.10 -10.87
N VAL A 303 -41.19 3.46 -9.87
CA VAL A 303 -41.35 3.73 -8.45
C VAL A 303 -39.94 3.97 -7.94
N TRP A 304 -39.78 5.00 -7.11
CA TRP A 304 -38.49 5.32 -6.51
C TRP A 304 -38.61 5.33 -5.01
N GLN A 305 -37.61 4.69 -4.39
CA GLN A 305 -37.41 4.69 -2.96
C GLN A 305 -36.08 5.38 -2.68
N ASP A 306 -36.05 6.18 -1.62
CA ASP A 306 -34.86 6.93 -1.29
C ASP A 306 -33.72 5.97 -0.89
N ALA A 307 -32.64 5.97 -1.68
CA ALA A 307 -31.44 5.21 -1.40
C ALA A 307 -30.43 5.99 -0.51
N GLY A 308 -30.83 7.18 -0.07
CA GLY A 308 -30.05 8.08 0.74
C GLY A 308 -29.01 8.89 -0.03
N THR A 309 -28.55 9.96 0.62
CA THR A 309 -27.55 10.91 0.13
C THR A 309 -26.33 10.86 1.03
N ARG A 310 -25.14 10.70 0.44
CA ARG A 310 -23.84 10.75 1.13
C ARG A 310 -23.07 12.02 0.79
N LEU A 311 -22.47 12.64 1.80
CA LEU A 311 -21.53 13.74 1.62
C LEU A 311 -20.16 13.21 1.18
N LYS A 312 -19.53 13.85 0.17
CA LYS A 312 -18.20 13.47 -0.31
C LYS A 312 -17.15 14.50 0.09
N VAL A 313 -16.90 14.56 1.39
CA VAL A 313 -15.81 15.35 1.96
C VAL A 313 -14.91 14.41 2.73
N THR A 314 -13.65 14.29 2.31
CA THR A 314 -12.69 13.41 2.98
C THR A 314 -12.56 13.78 4.46
N GLY A 315 -12.80 12.78 5.32
CA GLY A 315 -12.78 12.94 6.77
C GLY A 315 -14.06 13.54 7.38
N ILE A 316 -15.12 13.80 6.61
CA ILE A 316 -16.45 14.10 7.13
C ILE A 316 -17.44 13.12 6.51
N GLU A 317 -17.85 12.13 7.29
CA GLU A 317 -18.87 11.17 6.89
C GLU A 317 -20.26 11.69 7.30
N LEU A 318 -21.19 11.72 6.35
CA LEU A 318 -22.58 12.09 6.58
C LEU A 318 -23.46 11.36 5.58
N PHE A 319 -24.52 10.73 6.08
CA PHE A 319 -25.55 10.01 5.34
C PHE A 319 -26.95 10.46 5.78
N SER A 320 -27.85 10.67 4.83
CA SER A 320 -29.25 11.00 5.11
C SER A 320 -30.18 10.25 4.15
N ALA A 321 -31.27 9.68 4.64
CA ALA A 321 -32.31 9.02 3.83
C ALA A 321 -33.70 9.27 4.43
N GLY A 322 -34.72 9.44 3.60
CA GLY A 322 -36.10 9.65 4.02
C GLY A 322 -36.39 11.06 4.56
N GLU A 323 -37.51 11.20 5.25
CA GLU A 323 -37.98 12.47 5.81
C GLU A 323 -37.05 12.96 6.92
N GLN A 324 -36.53 14.18 6.81
CA GLN A 324 -35.68 14.77 7.85
C GLN A 324 -36.43 15.76 8.73
N GLN A 325 -37.50 16.34 8.21
CA GLN A 325 -38.33 17.27 8.95
C GLN A 325 -39.45 16.49 9.64
N ALA A 326 -39.49 16.56 10.96
CA ALA A 326 -40.56 15.94 11.74
C ALA A 326 -41.86 16.74 11.62
N GLY A 327 -42.95 16.03 11.34
CA GLY A 327 -44.33 16.48 11.51
C GLY A 327 -44.82 16.32 12.96
N GLU A 328 -46.04 16.79 13.23
CA GLU A 328 -46.62 16.80 14.59
C GLU A 328 -46.86 15.41 15.19
N GLN A 329 -46.91 14.37 14.34
CA GLN A 329 -47.16 12.98 14.72
C GLN A 329 -45.90 12.10 14.72
N ASP A 330 -44.71 12.71 14.56
CA ASP A 330 -43.46 11.97 14.44
C ASP A 330 -42.71 11.86 15.76
N ASP A 331 -42.27 10.65 16.06
CA ASP A 331 -41.31 10.39 17.14
C ASP A 331 -39.89 10.57 16.60
N ILE A 332 -39.09 11.40 17.28
CA ILE A 332 -37.69 11.65 16.92
C ILE A 332 -36.80 10.98 17.95
N TYR A 333 -35.93 10.10 17.48
CA TYR A 333 -34.90 9.47 18.29
C TYR A 333 -33.54 9.95 17.83
N THR A 334 -32.68 10.37 18.77
CA THR A 334 -31.34 10.87 18.46
C THR A 334 -30.29 10.27 19.40
N SER A 335 -29.09 10.05 18.88
CA SER A 335 -27.89 9.74 19.64
C SER A 335 -26.76 10.65 19.20
N TRP A 336 -26.00 11.17 20.16
CA TRP A 336 -24.82 11.98 19.91
C TRP A 336 -23.68 11.53 20.82
N ASP A 337 -22.57 11.12 20.20
CA ASP A 337 -21.31 10.91 20.88
C ASP A 337 -20.43 12.17 20.73
N PRO A 338 -20.20 12.94 21.81
CA PRO A 338 -19.37 14.14 21.74
C PRO A 338 -17.86 13.88 21.60
N ILE A 339 -17.39 12.67 21.87
CA ILE A 339 -15.97 12.29 21.78
C ILE A 339 -15.64 11.95 20.32
N ASP A 340 -16.37 10.97 19.77
CA ASP A 340 -16.17 10.52 18.38
C ASP A 340 -16.87 11.44 17.37
N ARG A 341 -17.70 12.36 17.86
CA ARG A 341 -18.55 13.24 17.05
C ARG A 341 -19.49 12.47 16.12
N HIS A 342 -20.03 11.36 16.62
CA HIS A 342 -20.99 10.52 15.92
C HIS A 342 -22.42 10.95 16.25
N TYR A 343 -23.15 11.45 15.25
CA TYR A 343 -24.55 11.81 15.39
C TYR A 343 -25.43 10.84 14.60
N ARG A 344 -26.48 10.34 15.24
CA ARG A 344 -27.48 9.47 14.63
C ARG A 344 -28.87 9.97 14.96
N ARG A 345 -29.76 9.98 13.99
CA ARG A 345 -31.15 10.38 14.16
C ARG A 345 -32.06 9.49 13.34
N LEU A 346 -33.11 8.99 13.98
CA LEU A 346 -34.21 8.27 13.36
C LEU A 346 -35.51 9.05 13.57
N LEU A 347 -36.35 9.06 12.56
CA LEU A 347 -37.68 9.66 12.59
C LEU A 347 -38.70 8.56 12.33
N LEU A 348 -39.63 8.36 13.27
CA LEU A 348 -40.64 7.30 13.24
C LEU A 348 -42.04 7.91 13.18
N ARG A 349 -42.96 7.27 12.45
CA ARG A 349 -44.39 7.59 12.41
C ARG A 349 -45.19 6.30 12.45
N ASP A 350 -46.18 6.21 13.33
CA ASP A 350 -46.99 5.00 13.54
C ASP A 350 -46.16 3.72 13.76
N GLY A 351 -45.04 3.85 14.48
CA GLY A 351 -44.11 2.76 14.75
C GLY A 351 -43.24 2.33 13.55
N ARG A 352 -43.20 3.10 12.46
CA ARG A 352 -42.42 2.79 11.25
C ARG A 352 -41.32 3.82 11.02
N LEU A 353 -40.18 3.37 10.52
CA LEU A 353 -39.07 4.27 10.17
C LEU A 353 -39.43 5.12 8.94
N ARG A 354 -39.27 6.44 9.06
CA ARG A 354 -39.58 7.43 8.02
C ARG A 354 -38.37 8.26 7.60
N GLY A 355 -37.36 8.35 8.46
CA GLY A 355 -36.17 9.15 8.21
C GLY A 355 -34.94 8.68 9.00
N VAL A 356 -33.77 8.82 8.39
CA VAL A 356 -32.47 8.46 8.93
C VAL A 356 -31.46 9.56 8.62
N LEU A 357 -30.66 9.95 9.62
CA LEU A 357 -29.52 10.85 9.47
C LEU A 357 -28.37 10.34 10.32
N LEU A 358 -27.23 10.08 9.71
CA LEU A 358 -26.00 9.60 10.33
C LEU A 358 -24.87 10.57 9.98
N MET A 359 -24.02 10.93 10.94
CA MET A 359 -22.81 11.71 10.76
C MET A 359 -21.71 11.12 11.63
N GLY A 360 -20.49 11.05 11.09
CA GLY A 360 -19.45 10.17 11.63
C GLY A 360 -19.71 8.74 11.16
N ASP A 361 -19.97 7.81 12.07
CA ASP A 361 -20.26 6.42 11.70
C ASP A 361 -21.54 6.26 10.84
N CYS A 362 -21.34 5.95 9.57
CA CYS A 362 -22.40 5.69 8.59
C CYS A 362 -22.50 4.20 8.18
N THR A 363 -21.94 3.27 8.95
CA THR A 363 -21.95 1.82 8.62
C THR A 363 -23.36 1.26 8.50
N ALA A 364 -24.28 1.65 9.39
CA ALA A 364 -25.68 1.22 9.41
C ALA A 364 -26.53 1.79 8.26
N ALA A 365 -25.99 2.69 7.42
CA ALA A 365 -26.74 3.37 6.37
C ALA A 365 -27.49 2.40 5.44
N ALA A 366 -26.85 1.32 4.99
CA ALA A 366 -27.48 0.38 4.06
C ALA A 366 -28.64 -0.38 4.70
N ALA A 367 -28.46 -0.87 5.93
CA ALA A 367 -29.49 -1.59 6.67
C ALA A 367 -30.69 -0.71 6.99
N LEU A 368 -30.45 0.48 7.55
CA LEU A 368 -31.52 1.43 7.90
C LEU A 368 -32.27 1.95 6.66
N THR A 369 -31.59 2.07 5.52
CA THR A 369 -32.26 2.42 4.24
C THR A 369 -33.21 1.31 3.80
N ALA A 370 -32.80 0.04 3.90
CA ALA A 370 -33.69 -1.08 3.59
C ALA A 370 -34.91 -1.12 4.54
N SER A 371 -34.72 -0.75 5.81
CA SER A 371 -35.80 -0.71 6.79
C SER A 371 -36.81 0.42 6.60
N LEU A 372 -36.50 1.49 5.84
CA LEU A 372 -37.47 2.55 5.51
C LEU A 372 -38.67 2.03 4.71
N GLU A 373 -38.52 0.87 4.07
CA GLU A 373 -39.53 0.24 3.21
C GLU A 373 -40.24 -0.94 3.89
N SER A 374 -39.74 -1.36 5.05
CA SER A 374 -40.28 -2.49 5.79
C SER A 374 -41.53 -2.08 6.57
N ASP A 375 -42.51 -2.99 6.61
CA ASP A 375 -43.64 -2.90 7.56
C ASP A 375 -43.22 -3.31 8.98
N GLU A 376 -41.94 -3.61 9.20
CA GLU A 376 -41.38 -3.95 10.50
C GLU A 376 -41.48 -2.76 11.47
N PRO A 377 -41.99 -2.99 12.69
CA PRO A 377 -42.04 -1.94 13.70
C PRO A 377 -40.62 -1.52 14.08
N ALA A 378 -40.29 -0.26 13.78
CA ALA A 378 -39.01 0.33 14.13
C ALA A 378 -38.92 0.50 15.65
N THR A 379 -37.80 0.08 16.23
CA THR A 379 -37.52 0.25 17.66
C THR A 379 -36.43 1.31 17.85
N VAL A 380 -36.40 1.92 19.04
CA VAL A 380 -35.33 2.85 19.42
C VAL A 380 -33.95 2.21 19.33
N ASP A 381 -33.87 0.89 19.51
CA ASP A 381 -32.63 0.14 19.42
C ASP A 381 -31.97 0.26 18.05
N TRP A 382 -32.69 0.64 16.99
CA TRP A 382 -32.13 0.86 15.65
C TRP A 382 -31.29 2.13 15.53
N LEU A 383 -31.38 3.07 16.47
CA LEU A 383 -30.36 4.14 16.59
C LEU A 383 -28.97 3.54 16.75
N PHE A 384 -28.97 2.36 17.34
CA PHE A 384 -27.83 1.59 17.75
C PHE A 384 -27.79 0.38 16.81
N ASP A 385 -26.62 -0.13 16.47
CA ASP A 385 -26.59 -1.33 15.66
C ASP A 385 -27.05 -2.50 16.57
N PRO A 386 -28.03 -3.35 16.19
CA PRO A 386 -28.39 -4.53 16.99
C PRO A 386 -27.23 -5.54 17.11
N SER A 387 -26.17 -5.39 16.30
CA SER A 387 -24.90 -6.09 16.45
C SER A 387 -23.83 -5.30 17.24
N SER A 388 -24.11 -4.05 17.60
CA SER A 388 -23.34 -3.27 18.57
C SER A 388 -23.99 -3.36 19.95
N THR A 389 -23.24 -3.81 20.93
CA THR A 389 -23.58 -3.54 22.33
C THR A 389 -23.36 -2.05 22.58
N GLN A 390 -24.42 -1.25 22.46
CA GLN A 390 -24.35 0.14 22.86
C GLN A 390 -24.47 0.32 24.38
N PRO A 391 -23.72 1.27 24.97
CA PRO A 391 -23.80 1.56 26.39
C PRO A 391 -25.10 2.31 26.71
N GLN A 392 -25.85 1.82 27.71
CA GLN A 392 -27.03 2.50 28.22
C GLN A 392 -26.69 3.91 28.71
N ALA A 393 -27.33 4.93 28.15
CA ALA A 393 -27.38 6.26 28.76
C ALA A 393 -28.20 6.17 30.06
N ALA A 394 -27.56 6.59 31.15
CA ALA A 394 -27.99 6.39 32.51
C ALA A 394 -29.30 7.12 32.87
N GLY A 395 -30.38 6.36 33.01
CA GLY A 395 -31.21 6.42 34.21
C GLY A 395 -30.61 5.47 35.24
N ILE A 396 -30.04 6.04 36.31
CA ILE A 396 -29.17 5.39 37.30
C ILE A 396 -29.71 4.05 37.84
N MET A 397 -29.01 2.94 37.54
CA MET A 397 -28.15 2.21 38.51
C MET A 397 -26.99 1.53 37.76
N THR A 398 -25.79 2.01 38.05
CA THR A 398 -24.48 1.64 37.50
C THR A 398 -24.09 0.18 37.68
N MET A 399 -23.72 -0.47 36.59
CA MET A 399 -22.62 -1.43 36.55
C MET A 399 -21.62 -0.91 35.52
N THR A 400 -20.84 0.11 35.91
CA THR A 400 -19.70 0.60 35.11
C THR A 400 -18.72 -0.54 34.92
N LYS A 401 -18.36 -0.86 33.66
CA LYS A 401 -17.25 -1.77 33.39
C LYS A 401 -16.03 -1.27 34.17
N PRO A 402 -15.31 -2.15 34.89
CA PRO A 402 -14.06 -1.76 35.52
C PRO A 402 -13.11 -1.14 34.49
N VAL A 403 -12.40 -0.09 34.87
CA VAL A 403 -11.45 0.61 34.00
C VAL A 403 -10.10 -0.09 34.06
N LEU A 404 -9.61 -0.52 32.90
CA LEU A 404 -8.26 -1.06 32.72
C LEU A 404 -7.41 0.01 32.03
N VAL A 405 -6.43 0.55 32.75
CA VAL A 405 -5.46 1.49 32.17
C VAL A 405 -4.21 0.73 31.74
N LEU A 406 -3.79 0.92 30.49
CA LEU A 406 -2.48 0.50 29.97
C LEU A 406 -1.57 1.72 29.82
N VAL A 407 -0.45 1.74 30.52
CA VAL A 407 0.56 2.79 30.41
C VAL A 407 1.74 2.28 29.60
N GLY A 408 1.89 2.80 28.38
CA GLY A 408 2.93 2.41 27.43
C GLY A 408 2.37 1.68 26.21
N HIS A 409 2.42 2.32 25.05
CA HIS A 409 1.92 1.78 23.79
C HIS A 409 3.06 1.35 22.83
N GLY A 410 3.94 0.48 23.32
CA GLY A 410 4.98 -0.16 22.51
C GLY A 410 4.55 -1.51 21.93
N MET A 411 5.48 -2.25 21.30
CA MET A 411 5.20 -3.58 20.72
C MET A 411 4.50 -4.53 21.72
N VAL A 412 4.99 -4.57 22.96
CA VAL A 412 4.44 -5.44 24.02
C VAL A 412 3.05 -4.97 24.48
N GLY A 413 2.86 -3.64 24.63
CA GLY A 413 1.58 -3.07 25.00
C GLY A 413 0.52 -3.33 23.93
N HIS A 414 0.85 -3.18 22.64
CA HIS A 414 -0.08 -3.52 21.56
C HIS A 414 -0.40 -5.02 21.52
N HIS A 415 0.59 -5.90 21.67
CA HIS A 415 0.33 -7.34 21.75
C HIS A 415 -0.56 -7.71 22.94
N PHE A 416 -0.38 -7.05 24.09
CA PHE A 416 -1.29 -7.21 25.24
C PHE A 416 -2.74 -6.86 24.87
N LEU A 417 -2.97 -5.77 24.13
CA LEU A 417 -4.30 -5.42 23.65
C LEU A 417 -4.87 -6.48 22.71
N GLU A 418 -4.07 -7.02 21.78
CA GLU A 418 -4.52 -8.15 20.94
C GLU A 418 -4.95 -9.36 21.79
N GLN A 419 -4.23 -9.65 22.87
CA GLN A 419 -4.57 -10.74 23.79
C GLN A 419 -5.80 -10.43 24.65
N CYS A 420 -6.02 -9.17 25.01
CA CYS A 420 -7.26 -8.72 25.65
C CYS A 420 -8.44 -8.88 24.71
N VAL A 421 -8.27 -8.54 23.42
CA VAL A 421 -9.31 -8.73 22.41
C VAL A 421 -9.64 -10.20 22.23
N SER A 422 -8.62 -11.06 22.03
CA SER A 422 -8.84 -12.50 21.82
C SER A 422 -9.51 -13.21 23.00
N ARG A 423 -9.42 -12.64 24.21
CA ARG A 423 -10.06 -13.13 25.45
C ARG A 423 -11.35 -12.38 25.80
N ASN A 424 -11.85 -11.52 24.92
CA ASN A 424 -13.02 -10.67 25.15
C ASN A 424 -12.91 -9.75 26.38
N LEU A 425 -11.70 -9.46 26.85
CA LEU A 425 -11.47 -8.55 27.99
C LEU A 425 -11.86 -7.10 27.67
N HIS A 426 -11.77 -6.68 26.40
CA HIS A 426 -12.31 -5.40 25.92
C HIS A 426 -13.83 -5.28 26.10
N GLN A 427 -14.55 -6.41 26.23
CA GLN A 427 -15.98 -6.41 26.55
C GLN A 427 -16.22 -6.31 28.06
N GLN A 428 -15.26 -6.74 28.89
CA GLN A 428 -15.35 -6.76 30.35
C GLN A 428 -14.82 -5.49 31.00
N TYR A 429 -13.74 -4.91 30.45
CA TYR A 429 -13.11 -3.70 30.93
C TYR A 429 -13.34 -2.54 29.97
N ARG A 430 -13.43 -1.31 30.49
CA ARG A 430 -13.17 -0.10 29.70
C ARG A 430 -11.65 0.06 29.61
N ILE A 431 -11.06 -0.14 28.43
CA ILE A 431 -9.60 -0.10 28.26
C ILE A 431 -9.17 1.29 27.80
N VAL A 432 -8.28 1.94 28.54
CA VAL A 432 -7.67 3.23 28.20
C VAL A 432 -6.16 3.07 28.10
N VAL A 433 -5.59 3.47 26.97
CA VAL A 433 -4.18 3.26 26.63
C VAL A 433 -3.47 4.59 26.49
N PHE A 434 -2.42 4.81 27.27
CA PHE A 434 -1.56 5.98 27.18
C PHE A 434 -0.25 5.65 26.46
N GLY A 435 0.04 6.40 25.40
CA GLY A 435 1.29 6.38 24.66
C GLY A 435 1.98 7.74 24.73
N GLU A 436 3.18 7.78 25.33
CA GLU A 436 4.02 8.98 25.37
C GLU A 436 4.42 9.45 23.96
N GLU A 437 4.63 8.50 23.04
CA GLU A 437 4.97 8.81 21.65
C GLU A 437 3.72 9.16 20.83
N ARG A 438 3.88 10.06 19.86
CA ARG A 438 2.79 10.49 18.95
C ARG A 438 2.36 9.43 17.93
N TYR A 439 3.04 8.28 17.90
CA TYR A 439 2.81 7.21 16.93
C TYR A 439 2.14 6.01 17.62
N PRO A 440 1.19 5.33 16.96
CA PRO A 440 0.76 4.00 17.37
C PRO A 440 1.95 3.04 17.48
N ALA A 441 1.78 1.93 18.19
CA ALA A 441 2.83 0.95 18.37
C ALA A 441 3.39 0.49 17.01
N TYR A 442 4.71 0.48 16.88
CA TYR A 442 5.43 0.13 15.66
C TYR A 442 6.59 -0.83 15.97
N ASP A 443 7.11 -1.50 14.94
CA ASP A 443 8.16 -2.48 15.07
C ASP A 443 9.52 -1.83 15.35
N ARG A 444 9.92 -1.83 16.62
CA ARG A 444 11.19 -1.27 17.08
C ARG A 444 12.40 -2.13 16.73
N VAL A 445 12.20 -3.41 16.39
CA VAL A 445 13.28 -4.31 16.00
C VAL A 445 13.81 -3.95 14.61
N HIS A 446 12.95 -3.41 13.75
CA HIS A 446 13.27 -3.03 12.37
C HIS A 446 13.54 -1.53 12.17
N LEU A 447 13.89 -0.79 13.24
CA LEU A 447 14.16 0.66 13.15
C LEU A 447 15.26 1.03 12.15
N SER A 448 16.28 0.19 11.96
CA SER A 448 17.35 0.47 11.00
C SER A 448 16.86 0.50 9.55
N GLU A 449 15.71 -0.12 9.24
CA GLU A 449 15.10 -0.09 7.91
C GLU A 449 14.45 1.26 7.57
N TYR A 450 14.22 2.13 8.57
CA TYR A 450 13.74 3.49 8.35
C TYR A 450 14.71 4.27 7.45
N PHE A 451 16.01 4.17 7.71
CA PHE A 451 17.06 4.78 6.88
C PHE A 451 17.23 4.10 5.52
N ALA A 452 16.69 2.90 5.34
CA ALA A 452 16.63 2.20 4.06
C ALA A 452 15.39 2.56 3.22
N GLY A 453 14.56 3.50 3.68
CA GLY A 453 13.42 4.05 2.95
C GLY A 453 12.05 3.50 3.38
N ARG A 454 11.94 2.77 4.50
CA ARG A 454 10.63 2.41 5.08
C ARG A 454 10.01 3.62 5.77
N SER A 455 8.71 3.82 5.58
CA SER A 455 7.95 4.85 6.31
C SER A 455 7.57 4.39 7.71
N ALA A 456 7.30 5.33 8.62
CA ALA A 456 6.73 5.07 9.94
C ALA A 456 5.46 4.20 9.85
N GLU A 457 4.60 4.48 8.88
CA GLU A 457 3.37 3.74 8.65
C GLU A 457 3.62 2.28 8.25
N SER A 458 4.66 2.03 7.45
CA SER A 458 5.03 0.65 7.10
C SER A 458 5.58 -0.15 8.29
N LEU A 459 6.04 0.53 9.35
CA LEU A 459 6.52 -0.09 10.59
C LEU A 459 5.40 -0.22 11.64
N SER A 460 4.23 0.40 11.43
CA SER A 460 3.10 0.32 12.35
C SER A 460 2.66 -1.13 12.57
N LEU A 461 2.45 -1.49 13.84
CA LEU A 461 1.85 -2.76 14.26
C LEU A 461 0.33 -2.65 14.41
N ALA A 462 -0.17 -1.44 14.65
CA ALA A 462 -1.61 -1.18 14.67
C ALA A 462 -2.20 -1.32 13.26
N ALA A 463 -3.08 -2.30 13.09
CA ALA A 463 -3.82 -2.53 11.85
C ALA A 463 -5.10 -1.69 11.81
N GLY A 464 -5.28 -0.90 10.74
CA GLY A 464 -6.53 -0.21 10.41
C GLY A 464 -7.26 0.39 11.61
N ASP A 465 -8.50 -0.06 11.82
CA ASP A 465 -9.43 0.45 12.81
C ASP A 465 -9.45 -0.37 14.13
N PHE A 466 -8.40 -1.15 14.44
CA PHE A 466 -8.33 -2.07 15.61
C PHE A 466 -8.86 -1.48 16.93
N PHE A 467 -8.50 -0.23 17.24
CA PHE A 467 -8.92 0.43 18.48
C PHE A 467 -10.40 0.78 18.47
N ILE A 468 -10.92 1.21 17.32
CA ILE A 468 -12.33 1.58 17.10
C ILE A 468 -13.19 0.31 17.13
N GLU A 469 -12.80 -0.73 16.39
CA GLU A 469 -13.53 -2.02 16.32
C GLU A 469 -13.71 -2.69 17.69
N HIS A 470 -12.77 -2.46 18.62
CA HIS A 470 -12.76 -3.09 19.94
C HIS A 470 -13.08 -2.14 21.09
N GLY A 471 -13.45 -0.88 20.81
CA GLY A 471 -13.79 0.11 21.84
C GLY A 471 -12.66 0.39 22.83
N ILE A 472 -11.42 0.38 22.35
CA ILE A 472 -10.21 0.66 23.14
C ILE A 472 -9.84 2.12 22.94
N GLU A 473 -9.81 2.89 24.02
CA GLU A 473 -9.45 4.31 23.98
C GLU A 473 -7.93 4.46 23.89
N LEU A 474 -7.41 4.95 22.76
CA LEU A 474 -5.97 5.17 22.55
C LEU A 474 -5.63 6.67 22.61
N ARG A 475 -4.70 7.02 23.50
CA ARG A 475 -4.22 8.38 23.73
C ARG A 475 -2.74 8.49 23.40
N LEU A 476 -2.42 9.13 22.27
CA LEU A 476 -1.05 9.28 21.75
C LEU A 476 -0.50 10.68 22.03
N GLY A 477 0.80 10.76 22.30
CA GLY A 477 1.43 12.01 22.75
C GLY A 477 1.07 12.39 24.19
N GLU A 478 0.42 11.49 24.94
CA GLU A 478 -0.04 11.71 26.31
C GLU A 478 0.78 10.85 27.27
N ALA A 479 1.81 11.45 27.87
CA ALA A 479 2.64 10.80 28.87
C ALA A 479 1.95 10.80 30.24
N VAL A 480 1.92 9.65 30.91
CA VAL A 480 1.51 9.57 32.32
C VAL A 480 2.63 10.15 33.20
N ALA A 481 2.31 11.15 34.00
CA ALA A 481 3.25 11.85 34.86
C ALA A 481 3.33 11.23 36.27
N SER A 482 2.19 10.76 36.81
CA SER A 482 2.15 10.15 38.15
C SER A 482 1.02 9.14 38.29
N ILE A 483 1.22 8.18 39.20
CA ILE A 483 0.20 7.21 39.62
C ILE A 483 -0.04 7.40 41.12
N ASP A 484 -1.28 7.62 41.51
CA ASP A 484 -1.73 7.53 42.89
C ASP A 484 -2.40 6.16 43.10
N ARG A 485 -1.79 5.29 43.90
CA ARG A 485 -2.32 3.94 44.16
C ARG A 485 -3.45 3.93 45.15
N ASP A 486 -3.38 4.78 46.18
CA ASP A 486 -4.38 4.83 47.24
C ASP A 486 -5.69 5.39 46.69
N ALA A 487 -5.62 6.41 45.82
CA ALA A 487 -6.77 6.95 45.11
C ALA A 487 -7.12 6.20 43.80
N ARG A 488 -6.31 5.22 43.40
CA ARG A 488 -6.39 4.46 42.13
C ARG A 488 -6.56 5.37 40.92
N LEU A 489 -5.62 6.27 40.72
CA LEU A 489 -5.69 7.33 39.72
C LEU A 489 -4.37 7.45 38.96
N VAL A 490 -4.45 7.63 37.64
CA VAL A 490 -3.33 8.06 36.79
C VAL A 490 -3.54 9.51 36.42
N ARG A 491 -2.45 10.29 36.44
CA ARG A 491 -2.43 11.68 35.98
C ARG A 491 -1.47 11.83 34.81
N ASP A 492 -1.94 12.42 33.71
CA ASP A 492 -1.09 12.74 32.57
C ASP A 492 -0.24 14.00 32.79
N ALA A 493 0.63 14.32 31.84
CA ALA A 493 1.51 15.48 31.90
C ALA A 493 0.78 16.84 31.82
N GLU A 494 -0.47 16.85 31.34
CA GLU A 494 -1.32 18.06 31.24
C GLU A 494 -2.17 18.26 32.51
N GLY A 495 -2.21 17.24 33.38
CA GLY A 495 -2.91 17.26 34.65
C GLY A 495 -4.30 16.60 34.61
N HIS A 496 -4.68 15.95 33.51
CA HIS A 496 -5.93 15.19 33.46
C HIS A 496 -5.81 13.90 34.26
N GLU A 497 -6.93 13.47 34.83
CA GLU A 497 -6.99 12.35 35.76
C GLU A 497 -7.93 11.26 35.26
N ILE A 498 -7.52 10.00 35.40
CA ILE A 498 -8.36 8.83 35.15
C ILE A 498 -8.24 7.84 36.31
N HIS A 499 -9.40 7.43 36.85
CA HIS A 499 -9.47 6.34 37.82
C HIS A 499 -9.35 4.98 37.14
N TRP A 500 -8.71 4.04 37.81
CA TRP A 500 -8.50 2.68 37.31
C TRP A 500 -8.92 1.62 38.34
N ASP A 501 -9.44 0.51 37.84
CA ASP A 501 -9.69 -0.71 38.62
C ASP A 501 -8.53 -1.71 38.47
N LYS A 502 -7.93 -1.72 37.28
CA LYS A 502 -6.70 -2.46 36.98
C LYS A 502 -5.74 -1.56 36.21
N LEU A 503 -4.45 -1.70 36.48
CA LEU A 503 -3.39 -0.94 35.83
C LEU A 503 -2.34 -1.90 35.26
N VAL A 504 -1.93 -1.68 34.01
CA VAL A 504 -0.85 -2.44 33.36
C VAL A 504 0.24 -1.48 32.94
N LEU A 505 1.44 -1.68 33.47
CA LEU A 505 2.63 -0.91 33.11
C LEU A 505 3.39 -1.67 32.01
N ALA A 506 3.35 -1.12 30.79
CA ALA A 506 4.08 -1.58 29.62
C ALA A 506 5.01 -0.46 29.11
N THR A 507 5.62 0.28 30.04
CA THR A 507 6.42 1.49 29.79
C THR A 507 7.74 1.22 29.09
N GLY A 508 8.13 -0.05 28.95
CA GLY A 508 9.32 -0.45 28.20
C GLY A 508 10.62 0.02 28.85
N SER A 509 11.50 0.61 28.05
CA SER A 509 12.84 1.04 28.49
C SER A 509 13.28 2.32 27.77
N TYR A 510 14.18 3.05 28.42
CA TYR A 510 14.82 4.25 27.88
C TYR A 510 16.33 4.03 27.61
N PRO A 511 16.94 4.78 26.68
CA PRO A 511 18.36 4.67 26.38
C PRO A 511 19.24 5.08 27.56
N PHE A 512 20.24 4.27 27.91
CA PHE A 512 21.25 4.67 28.88
C PHE A 512 22.27 5.59 28.22
N VAL A 513 22.33 6.84 28.67
CA VAL A 513 23.38 7.80 28.30
C VAL A 513 24.37 7.89 29.46
N PRO A 514 25.65 7.51 29.26
CA PRO A 514 26.65 7.62 30.32
C PRO A 514 26.79 9.07 30.83
N PRO A 515 26.99 9.29 32.14
CA PRO A 515 27.09 10.63 32.74
C PRO A 515 28.47 11.25 32.47
N ILE A 516 28.71 11.57 31.20
CA ILE A 516 29.96 12.15 30.70
C ILE A 516 29.73 13.65 30.46
N PRO A 517 30.60 14.55 30.91
CA PRO A 517 30.50 15.97 30.59
C PRO A 517 30.35 16.21 29.08
N GLY A 518 29.31 16.95 28.70
CA GLY A 518 28.99 17.29 27.30
C GLY A 518 28.17 16.24 26.53
N ASN A 519 27.59 15.26 27.22
CA ASN A 519 26.69 14.26 26.61
C ASN A 519 25.34 14.83 26.11
N ASP A 520 25.02 16.07 26.48
CA ASP A 520 23.82 16.83 26.13
C ASP A 520 24.07 17.92 25.08
N LEU A 521 25.30 18.01 24.54
CA LEU A 521 25.65 18.98 23.52
C LEU A 521 24.83 18.78 22.23
N ALA A 522 24.58 19.88 21.52
CA ALA A 522 23.99 19.82 20.18
C ALA A 522 24.88 18.97 19.25
N GLY A 523 24.31 17.92 18.65
CA GLY A 523 25.04 16.90 17.89
C GLY A 523 25.17 15.55 18.62
N CYS A 524 24.70 15.45 19.86
CA CYS A 524 24.56 14.20 20.60
C CYS A 524 23.11 13.68 20.55
N PHE A 525 22.94 12.41 20.19
CA PHE A 525 21.64 11.77 19.97
C PHE A 525 21.57 10.39 20.65
N VAL A 526 20.36 9.87 20.81
CA VAL A 526 20.10 8.48 21.20
C VAL A 526 19.42 7.74 20.04
N TYR A 527 19.44 6.40 20.05
CA TYR A 527 18.83 5.57 19.00
C TYR A 527 17.74 4.68 19.59
N ARG A 528 16.46 5.11 19.54
CA ARG A 528 15.35 4.35 20.17
C ARG A 528 13.96 4.58 19.60
N THR A 529 13.60 5.82 19.29
CA THR A 529 12.26 6.22 18.81
C THR A 529 12.30 6.68 17.35
N LEU A 530 11.16 6.73 16.66
CA LEU A 530 11.10 7.32 15.31
C LEU A 530 11.51 8.80 15.31
N ASP A 531 11.13 9.54 16.36
CA ASP A 531 11.54 10.94 16.53
C ASP A 531 13.06 11.08 16.75
N ASP A 532 13.71 10.11 17.41
CA ASP A 532 15.17 10.06 17.47
C ASP A 532 15.78 9.88 16.09
N LEU A 533 15.19 9.00 15.27
CA LEU A 533 15.68 8.74 13.92
C LEU A 533 15.52 9.96 13.01
N ASP A 534 14.41 10.69 13.12
CA ASP A 534 14.20 11.95 12.40
C ASP A 534 15.24 12.99 12.77
N ARG A 535 15.56 13.13 14.07
CA ARG A 535 16.60 14.04 14.56
C ARG A 535 17.99 13.63 14.06
N ILE A 536 18.30 12.33 14.08
CA ILE A 536 19.55 11.78 13.53
C ILE A 536 19.64 12.06 12.03
N ALA A 537 18.59 11.78 11.25
CA ALA A 537 18.56 11.99 9.81
C ALA A 537 18.76 13.47 9.44
N ALA A 538 18.07 14.37 10.16
CA ALA A 538 18.16 15.80 9.92
C ALA A 538 19.57 16.35 10.16
N HIS A 539 20.24 15.93 11.24
CA HIS A 539 21.62 16.34 11.55
C HIS A 539 22.64 15.68 10.60
N ALA A 540 22.43 14.40 10.28
CA ALA A 540 23.27 13.63 9.38
C ALA A 540 23.39 14.26 7.99
N ALA A 541 22.37 14.98 7.51
CA ALA A 541 22.38 15.66 6.21
C ALA A 541 23.50 16.72 6.07
N ALA A 542 23.97 17.28 7.18
CA ALA A 542 25.05 18.27 7.22
C ALA A 542 26.38 17.71 7.80
N ALA A 543 26.37 16.47 8.28
CA ALA A 543 27.53 15.81 8.90
C ALA A 543 28.32 14.98 7.87
N LYS A 544 29.61 14.79 8.14
CA LYS A 544 30.50 13.91 7.36
C LYS A 544 30.92 12.67 8.13
N SER A 545 30.96 12.77 9.45
CA SER A 545 31.44 11.72 10.35
C SER A 545 30.49 11.55 11.54
N GLY A 546 30.34 10.31 12.01
CA GLY A 546 29.49 9.98 13.15
C GLY A 546 30.10 8.90 14.03
N VAL A 547 30.01 9.09 15.34
CA VAL A 547 30.50 8.12 16.33
C VAL A 547 29.33 7.49 17.08
N VAL A 548 29.28 6.17 17.14
CA VAL A 548 28.38 5.44 18.04
C VAL A 548 29.12 5.04 19.30
N ILE A 549 28.62 5.46 20.46
CA ILE A 549 29.11 5.02 21.76
C ILE A 549 28.31 3.80 22.20
N GLY A 550 28.94 2.64 22.17
CA GLY A 550 28.37 1.32 22.43
C GLY A 550 28.56 0.38 21.23
N GLY A 551 29.24 -0.75 21.45
CA GLY A 551 29.50 -1.85 20.51
C GLY A 551 28.68 -3.10 20.80
N GLY A 552 27.57 -2.95 21.53
CA GLY A 552 26.52 -3.96 21.65
C GLY A 552 25.63 -4.02 20.40
N LEU A 553 24.61 -4.86 20.45
CA LEU A 553 23.70 -5.11 19.31
C LEU A 553 23.13 -3.82 18.69
N LEU A 554 22.45 -3.01 19.51
CA LEU A 554 21.83 -1.77 19.06
C LEU A 554 22.87 -0.76 18.56
N GLY A 555 24.07 -0.78 19.10
CA GLY A 555 25.14 0.12 18.69
C GLY A 555 25.67 -0.20 17.30
N LEU A 556 25.76 -1.49 16.97
CA LEU A 556 26.13 -1.94 15.63
C LEU A 556 25.02 -1.66 14.60
N GLU A 557 23.75 -1.72 15.01
CA GLU A 557 22.62 -1.27 14.18
C GLU A 557 22.62 0.26 13.97
N ALA A 558 22.87 1.04 15.02
CA ALA A 558 23.02 2.49 14.91
C ALA A 558 24.22 2.86 14.01
N ALA A 559 25.31 2.10 14.06
CA ALA A 559 26.45 2.30 13.17
C ALA A 559 26.10 1.98 11.70
N ASN A 560 25.29 0.95 11.47
CA ASN A 560 24.73 0.68 10.14
C ASN A 560 23.84 1.82 9.64
N ALA A 561 23.00 2.40 10.51
CA ALA A 561 22.16 3.54 10.18
C ALA A 561 22.99 4.77 9.77
N LEU A 562 24.01 5.15 10.54
CA LEU A 562 24.90 6.27 10.19
C LEU A 562 25.64 6.03 8.87
N LYS A 563 26.06 4.78 8.60
CA LYS A 563 26.69 4.41 7.34
C LYS A 563 25.71 4.52 6.15
N GLN A 564 24.46 4.11 6.31
CA GLN A 564 23.43 4.24 5.27
C GLN A 564 23.10 5.70 4.97
N LEU A 565 23.21 6.57 5.97
CA LEU A 565 23.11 8.03 5.82
C LEU A 565 24.35 8.65 5.15
N GLY A 566 25.41 7.87 4.91
CA GLY A 566 26.60 8.28 4.17
C GLY A 566 27.74 8.84 5.02
N LEU A 567 27.71 8.65 6.34
CA LEU A 567 28.73 9.17 7.25
C LEU A 567 29.92 8.21 7.39
N GLU A 568 31.12 8.76 7.53
CA GLU A 568 32.26 8.02 8.05
C GLU A 568 31.96 7.61 9.50
N THR A 569 31.77 6.31 9.71
CA THR A 569 31.19 5.80 10.95
C THR A 569 32.23 5.07 11.80
N GLN A 570 32.26 5.39 13.09
CA GLN A 570 33.11 4.71 14.06
C GLN A 570 32.30 4.27 15.29
N VAL A 571 32.67 3.13 15.87
CA VAL A 571 32.08 2.56 17.07
C VAL A 571 33.12 2.61 18.19
N VAL A 572 32.73 3.19 19.32
CA VAL A 572 33.53 3.27 20.54
C VAL A 572 32.88 2.39 21.59
N GLU A 573 33.57 1.34 22.00
CA GLU A 573 33.13 0.38 23.02
C GLU A 573 34.07 0.44 24.22
N PHE A 574 33.49 0.50 25.41
CA PHE A 574 34.21 0.50 26.68
C PHE A 574 34.81 -0.88 26.98
N ALA A 575 34.06 -1.94 26.67
CA ALA A 575 34.51 -3.31 26.83
C ALA A 575 35.65 -3.67 25.84
N PRO A 576 36.46 -4.69 26.15
CA PRO A 576 37.50 -5.15 25.23
C PRO A 576 36.95 -5.77 23.93
N ASN A 577 35.68 -6.17 23.92
CA ASN A 577 35.03 -6.90 22.84
C ASN A 577 33.70 -6.26 22.44
N LEU A 578 33.38 -6.34 21.15
CA LEU A 578 32.01 -6.10 20.66
C LEU A 578 31.07 -7.20 21.18
N MET A 579 29.82 -6.82 21.49
CA MET A 579 28.80 -7.74 22.02
C MET A 579 29.30 -8.59 23.20
N ALA A 580 30.02 -7.98 24.16
CA ALA A 580 30.69 -8.67 25.27
C ALA A 580 29.77 -9.54 26.17
N VAL A 581 28.45 -9.34 26.08
CA VAL A 581 27.47 -10.18 26.78
C VAL A 581 27.18 -11.46 25.98
N GLN A 582 27.04 -11.36 24.66
CA GLN A 582 26.59 -12.45 23.79
C GLN A 582 27.74 -13.28 23.20
N LEU A 583 28.90 -12.66 22.93
CA LEU A 583 30.02 -13.31 22.25
C LEU A 583 31.17 -13.56 23.19
N ASP A 584 31.90 -14.64 22.90
CA ASP A 584 33.22 -14.87 23.47
C ASP A 584 34.31 -14.18 22.64
N ASN A 585 35.56 -14.24 23.11
CA ASN A 585 36.68 -13.50 22.49
C ASN A 585 36.88 -13.87 21.01
N GLY A 586 36.75 -15.16 20.66
CA GLY A 586 36.91 -15.63 19.28
C GLY A 586 35.81 -15.10 18.36
N GLY A 587 34.55 -15.22 18.78
CA GLY A 587 33.42 -14.67 18.03
C GLY A 587 33.49 -13.15 17.89
N ALA A 588 33.85 -12.43 18.96
CA ALA A 588 33.96 -10.97 18.95
C ALA A 588 35.10 -10.48 18.04
N ALA A 589 36.24 -11.17 18.01
CA ALA A 589 37.35 -10.86 17.11
C ALA A 589 36.93 -11.03 15.63
N MET A 590 36.27 -12.15 15.30
CA MET A 590 35.75 -12.39 13.95
C MET A 590 34.72 -11.34 13.53
N LEU A 591 33.81 -10.97 14.45
CA LEU A 591 32.83 -9.92 14.20
C LEU A 591 33.51 -8.57 13.94
N ARG A 592 34.54 -8.22 14.73
CA ARG A 592 35.32 -6.99 14.54
C ARG A 592 35.98 -6.95 13.17
N GLU A 593 36.62 -8.04 12.74
CA GLU A 593 37.25 -8.11 11.40
C GLU A 593 36.24 -7.86 10.27
N LYS A 594 35.05 -8.47 10.37
CA LYS A 594 33.99 -8.25 9.38
C LYS A 594 33.48 -6.81 9.36
N ILE A 595 33.24 -6.22 10.53
CA ILE A 595 32.73 -4.84 10.64
C ILE A 595 33.75 -3.83 10.10
N VAL A 596 35.05 -4.04 10.39
CA VAL A 596 36.13 -3.21 9.85
C VAL A 596 36.24 -3.37 8.33
N ALA A 597 36.11 -4.60 7.81
CA ALA A 597 36.09 -4.84 6.36
C ALA A 597 34.90 -4.16 5.66
N LEU A 598 33.81 -3.90 6.39
CA LEU A 598 32.67 -3.12 5.92
C LEU A 598 32.88 -1.61 6.04
N GLY A 599 34.06 -1.13 6.46
CA GLY A 599 34.39 0.29 6.51
C GLY A 599 33.87 1.03 7.75
N VAL A 600 33.58 0.31 8.83
CA VAL A 600 33.24 0.92 10.14
C VAL A 600 34.45 0.83 11.05
N GLY A 601 34.91 1.96 11.57
CA GLY A 601 36.01 1.99 12.55
C GLY A 601 35.56 1.40 13.88
N VAL A 602 36.40 0.57 14.54
CA VAL A 602 36.06 -0.05 15.83
C VAL A 602 37.16 0.21 16.85
N HIS A 603 36.80 0.88 17.93
CA HIS A 603 37.66 1.20 19.06
C HIS A 603 37.11 0.54 20.33
N THR A 604 37.74 -0.57 20.76
CA THR A 604 37.41 -1.25 22.01
C THR A 604 38.32 -0.79 23.15
N SER A 605 37.96 -1.09 24.40
CA SER A 605 38.68 -0.65 25.59
C SER A 605 38.84 0.88 25.67
N LYS A 606 37.90 1.64 25.10
CA LYS A 606 37.93 3.11 25.08
C LYS A 606 36.87 3.69 26.01
N ALA A 607 37.34 4.28 27.12
CA ALA A 607 36.48 5.01 28.05
C ALA A 607 36.46 6.50 27.69
N THR A 608 35.30 7.02 27.27
CA THR A 608 35.12 8.46 26.99
C THR A 608 34.95 9.23 28.30
N THR A 609 35.79 10.25 28.52
CA THR A 609 35.81 11.05 29.76
C THR A 609 35.13 12.41 29.61
N ALA A 610 35.11 12.98 28.40
CA ALA A 610 34.40 14.22 28.09
C ALA A 610 34.10 14.31 26.58
N ILE A 611 32.99 14.97 26.24
CA ILE A 611 32.66 15.41 24.89
C ILE A 611 32.73 16.94 24.90
N VAL A 612 33.55 17.52 24.03
CA VAL A 612 33.72 18.97 23.95
C VAL A 612 33.37 19.49 22.57
N ARG A 613 32.80 20.69 22.52
CA ARG A 613 32.52 21.39 21.27
C ARG A 613 33.79 22.04 20.73
N GLU A 614 34.08 21.82 19.46
CA GLU A 614 35.14 22.52 18.71
C GLU A 614 34.49 23.36 17.58
N ALA A 615 35.28 24.23 16.93
CA ALA A 615 34.77 25.09 15.85
C ALA A 615 34.16 24.30 14.68
N ASP A 616 34.68 23.10 14.43
CA ASP A 616 34.31 22.24 13.29
C ASP A 616 33.63 20.92 13.72
N GLY A 617 33.01 20.85 14.91
CA GLY A 617 32.27 19.66 15.37
C GLY A 617 32.44 19.33 16.85
N LEU A 618 32.48 18.04 17.17
CA LEU A 618 32.65 17.48 18.51
C LEU A 618 33.98 16.73 18.64
N ARG A 619 34.55 16.72 19.85
CA ARG A 619 35.71 15.88 20.19
C ARG A 619 35.41 15.05 21.42
N LEU A 620 35.54 13.73 21.30
CA LEU A 620 35.53 12.77 22.39
C LEU A 620 36.95 12.66 22.95
N ASN A 621 37.12 12.87 24.26
CA ASN A 621 38.37 12.63 24.97
C ASN A 621 38.31 11.28 25.66
N PHE A 622 39.38 10.50 25.61
CA PHE A 622 39.46 9.17 26.23
C PHE A 622 40.36 9.18 27.48
N ALA A 623 40.11 8.23 28.38
CA ALA A 623 40.85 8.09 29.63
C ALA A 623 42.35 7.75 29.43
N ASP A 624 42.71 7.15 28.30
CA ASP A 624 44.09 6.80 27.94
C ASP A 624 44.86 7.96 27.28
N GLY A 625 44.28 9.16 27.27
CA GLY A 625 44.86 10.36 26.66
C GLY A 625 44.59 10.51 25.15
N GLY A 626 43.96 9.52 24.51
CA GLY A 626 43.52 9.63 23.12
C GLY A 626 42.32 10.57 22.94
N ALA A 627 42.07 10.99 21.70
CA ALA A 627 40.88 11.75 21.33
C ALA A 627 40.36 11.37 19.94
N LEU A 628 39.06 11.58 19.70
CA LEU A 628 38.40 11.32 18.43
C LEU A 628 37.49 12.50 18.05
N ARG A 629 37.63 13.02 16.83
CA ARG A 629 36.78 14.09 16.29
C ARG A 629 35.63 13.53 15.49
N THR A 630 34.46 14.15 15.60
CA THR A 630 33.26 13.76 14.86
C THR A 630 32.25 14.89 14.75
N ASP A 631 31.36 14.86 13.77
CA ASP A 631 30.30 15.87 13.63
C ASP A 631 29.06 15.52 14.47
N MET A 632 28.91 14.26 14.86
CA MET A 632 27.80 13.80 15.69
C MET A 632 28.11 12.54 16.49
N VAL A 633 27.42 12.38 17.62
CA VAL A 633 27.53 11.22 18.51
C VAL A 633 26.15 10.58 18.68
N VAL A 634 26.06 9.26 18.55
CA VAL A 634 24.86 8.48 18.86
C VAL A 634 25.17 7.56 20.04
N PHE A 635 24.43 7.72 21.14
CA PHE A 635 24.54 6.86 22.31
C PHE A 635 23.70 5.60 22.14
N SER A 636 24.36 4.46 22.26
CA SER A 636 23.75 3.14 22.30
C SER A 636 24.47 2.24 23.32
N ALA A 637 24.68 2.76 24.53
CA ALA A 637 25.40 2.10 25.63
C ALA A 637 24.50 1.13 26.45
N GLY A 638 23.38 0.70 25.87
CA GLY A 638 22.37 -0.15 26.51
C GLY A 638 21.09 0.62 26.86
N ILE A 639 20.14 -0.11 27.45
CA ILE A 639 18.84 0.40 27.89
C ILE A 639 18.66 0.21 29.39
N ARG A 640 17.72 0.94 29.97
CA ARG A 640 17.27 0.78 31.36
C ARG A 640 15.75 0.68 31.42
N PRO A 641 15.19 -0.21 32.28
CA PRO A 641 13.75 -0.28 32.50
C PRO A 641 13.16 1.09 32.81
N GLN A 642 12.03 1.43 32.18
CA GLN A 642 11.31 2.67 32.49
C GLN A 642 10.45 2.47 33.74
N ASP A 643 11.10 2.54 34.91
CA ASP A 643 10.52 2.25 36.23
C ASP A 643 10.18 3.50 37.06
N ALA A 644 10.32 4.69 36.49
CA ALA A 644 10.15 5.97 37.20
C ALA A 644 8.74 6.10 37.83
N LEU A 645 7.69 5.73 37.08
CA LEU A 645 6.31 5.74 37.57
C LEU A 645 6.11 4.78 38.75
N ALA A 646 6.71 3.58 38.67
CA ALA A 646 6.63 2.58 39.73
C ALA A 646 7.36 3.02 41.00
N ARG A 647 8.53 3.68 40.88
CA ARG A 647 9.23 4.30 42.01
C ARG A 647 8.40 5.43 42.62
N GLY A 648 7.84 6.30 41.77
CA GLY A 648 7.04 7.45 42.18
C GLY A 648 5.77 7.05 42.95
N CYS A 649 5.19 5.89 42.65
CA CYS A 649 4.03 5.36 43.36
C CYS A 649 4.37 4.30 44.43
N ALA A 650 5.65 4.06 44.73
CA ALA A 650 6.14 3.11 45.73
C ALA A 650 5.78 1.62 45.49
N LEU A 651 5.76 1.20 44.22
CA LEU A 651 5.85 -0.22 43.85
C LEU A 651 7.27 -0.75 44.11
N GLN A 652 7.39 -2.05 44.38
CA GLN A 652 8.71 -2.68 44.53
C GLN A 652 9.45 -2.67 43.19
N VAL A 653 10.67 -2.13 43.21
CA VAL A 653 11.57 -2.01 42.06
C VAL A 653 12.93 -2.58 42.45
N GLY A 654 13.59 -3.27 41.52
CA GLY A 654 14.90 -3.89 41.78
C GLY A 654 16.02 -2.88 42.02
N GLU A 655 17.08 -3.34 42.70
CA GLU A 655 18.27 -2.52 43.00
C GLU A 655 18.91 -1.91 41.73
N ARG A 656 18.87 -2.65 40.61
CA ARG A 656 19.37 -2.21 39.30
C ARG A 656 18.29 -1.71 38.34
N GLY A 657 17.09 -1.47 38.87
CA GLY A 657 15.90 -1.06 38.13
C GLY A 657 15.00 -2.22 37.68
N GLY A 658 13.82 -1.85 37.19
CA GLY A 658 12.76 -2.77 36.77
C GLY A 658 11.75 -3.08 37.88
N ILE A 659 10.47 -3.15 37.49
CA ILE A 659 9.32 -3.33 38.37
C ILE A 659 9.22 -4.80 38.74
N HIS A 660 9.30 -5.14 40.03
CA HIS A 660 9.19 -6.53 40.47
C HIS A 660 7.84 -7.11 40.08
N ILE A 661 7.86 -8.28 39.44
CA ILE A 661 6.67 -9.06 39.12
C ILE A 661 6.78 -10.52 39.56
N ASP A 662 5.62 -11.12 39.87
CA ASP A 662 5.48 -12.55 40.07
C ASP A 662 5.26 -13.31 38.73
N GLY A 663 5.04 -14.62 38.82
CA GLY A 663 4.73 -15.46 37.66
C GLY A 663 3.42 -15.11 36.93
N GLN A 664 2.50 -14.37 37.56
CA GLN A 664 1.26 -13.90 36.94
C GLN A 664 1.39 -12.45 36.42
N CYS A 665 2.63 -11.93 36.36
CA CYS A 665 2.96 -10.56 36.00
C CYS A 665 2.39 -9.50 36.95
N ARG A 666 1.99 -9.86 38.17
CA ARG A 666 1.50 -8.92 39.20
C ARG A 666 2.66 -8.28 39.93
N THR A 667 2.51 -7.00 40.27
CA THR A 667 3.51 -6.26 41.04
C THR A 667 3.30 -6.45 42.55
N SER A 668 3.99 -5.67 43.39
CA SER A 668 3.72 -5.61 44.84
C SER A 668 2.31 -5.11 45.18
N ASP A 669 1.60 -4.53 44.21
CA ASP A 669 0.17 -4.23 44.28
C ASP A 669 -0.60 -5.25 43.41
N PRO A 670 -1.57 -5.99 43.97
CA PRO A 670 -2.31 -7.03 43.25
C PRO A 670 -3.21 -6.49 42.11
N ASP A 671 -3.52 -5.19 42.10
CA ASP A 671 -4.31 -4.55 41.05
C ASP A 671 -3.44 -3.91 39.95
N VAL A 672 -2.11 -3.95 40.10
CA VAL A 672 -1.15 -3.44 39.12
C VAL A 672 -0.29 -4.58 38.56
N LEU A 673 -0.27 -4.72 37.23
CA LEU A 673 0.60 -5.63 36.50
C LEU A 673 1.71 -4.86 35.78
N ALA A 674 2.84 -5.51 35.50
CA ALA A 674 3.88 -4.95 34.64
C ALA A 674 4.38 -5.99 33.62
N ILE A 675 4.58 -5.57 32.38
CA ILE A 675 4.94 -6.45 31.27
C ILE A 675 6.00 -5.82 30.35
N GLY A 676 6.81 -6.65 29.71
CA GLY A 676 7.84 -6.20 28.78
C GLY A 676 9.13 -5.77 29.46
N GLU A 677 9.85 -4.82 28.86
CA GLU A 677 11.21 -4.45 29.30
C GLU A 677 11.25 -3.72 30.66
N CYS A 678 10.12 -3.16 31.11
CA CYS A 678 10.02 -2.53 32.42
C CYS A 678 9.90 -3.56 33.56
N ALA A 679 9.55 -4.81 33.25
CA ALA A 679 9.29 -5.85 34.25
C ALA A 679 10.57 -6.60 34.66
N LEU A 680 10.67 -6.88 35.96
CA LEU A 680 11.75 -7.62 36.62
C LEU A 680 11.15 -8.90 37.23
N TRP A 681 11.40 -10.03 36.59
CA TRP A 681 10.94 -11.33 37.05
C TRP A 681 12.13 -12.16 37.55
N ASP A 682 12.05 -12.67 38.78
CA ASP A 682 13.13 -13.46 39.43
C ASP A 682 14.52 -12.78 39.32
N ASN A 683 14.58 -11.48 39.63
CA ASN A 683 15.77 -10.63 39.53
C ASN A 683 16.38 -10.54 38.11
N LYS A 684 15.59 -10.85 37.07
CA LYS A 684 16.02 -10.83 35.68
C LYS A 684 15.15 -9.92 34.81
N ILE A 685 15.82 -9.09 34.02
CA ILE A 685 15.22 -8.28 32.95
C ILE A 685 15.60 -8.94 31.64
N TYR A 686 14.62 -9.17 30.77
CA TYR A 686 14.83 -9.92 29.53
C TYR A 686 15.23 -9.03 28.35
N GLY A 687 14.74 -7.79 28.25
CA GLY A 687 15.15 -6.85 27.20
C GLY A 687 14.94 -7.35 25.76
N LEU A 688 13.99 -8.28 25.57
CA LEU A 688 13.68 -8.92 24.29
C LEU A 688 12.16 -8.91 24.08
N VAL A 689 11.72 -8.83 22.82
CA VAL A 689 10.30 -8.74 22.48
C VAL A 689 9.53 -10.03 22.81
N ALA A 690 10.13 -11.20 22.57
CA ALA A 690 9.45 -12.49 22.76
C ALA A 690 9.09 -12.77 24.24
N PRO A 691 9.99 -12.58 25.22
CA PRO A 691 9.63 -12.61 26.65
C PRO A 691 8.54 -11.60 27.00
N GLY A 692 8.60 -10.38 26.42
CA GLY A 692 7.57 -9.37 26.62
C GLY A 692 6.19 -9.82 26.11
N TYR A 693 6.12 -10.46 24.94
CA TYR A 693 4.87 -11.01 24.41
C TYR A 693 4.33 -12.16 25.25
N GLN A 694 5.21 -12.97 25.84
CA GLN A 694 4.81 -14.01 26.79
C GLN A 694 4.21 -13.39 28.07
N MET A 695 4.85 -12.37 28.62
CA MET A 695 4.31 -11.60 29.75
C MET A 695 2.95 -10.96 29.41
N ALA A 696 2.80 -10.39 28.21
CA ALA A 696 1.53 -9.83 27.74
C ALA A 696 0.40 -10.88 27.70
N ARG A 697 0.67 -12.09 27.18
CA ARG A 697 -0.28 -13.21 27.20
C ARG A 697 -0.69 -13.59 28.62
N ILE A 698 0.27 -13.63 29.53
CA ILE A 698 0.05 -14.04 30.93
C ILE A 698 -0.67 -12.97 31.73
N ALA A 699 -0.37 -11.69 31.50
CA ALA A 699 -1.11 -10.58 32.10
C ALA A 699 -2.57 -10.58 31.63
N ALA A 700 -2.83 -10.81 30.33
CA ALA A 700 -4.19 -10.95 29.82
C ALA A 700 -4.90 -12.17 30.41
N ALA A 701 -4.24 -13.33 30.49
CA ALA A 701 -4.77 -14.53 31.14
C ALA A 701 -5.11 -14.27 32.63
N THR A 702 -4.23 -13.57 33.34
CA THR A 702 -4.42 -13.19 34.74
C THR A 702 -5.64 -12.28 34.92
N LEU A 703 -5.87 -11.33 34.00
CA LEU A 703 -7.06 -10.47 34.01
C LEU A 703 -8.35 -11.22 33.64
N ALA A 704 -8.24 -12.31 32.88
CA ALA A 704 -9.35 -13.21 32.54
C ALA A 704 -9.65 -14.26 33.63
N GLY A 705 -8.82 -14.35 34.69
CA GLY A 705 -8.94 -15.36 35.73
C GLY A 705 -8.46 -16.76 35.31
N GLU A 706 -7.66 -16.85 34.25
CA GLU A 706 -7.04 -18.09 33.78
C GLU A 706 -5.79 -18.43 34.59
N ASP A 707 -5.52 -19.73 34.78
CA ASP A 707 -4.30 -20.19 35.43
C ASP A 707 -3.15 -20.25 34.41
N ALA A 708 -2.29 -19.23 34.43
CA ALA A 708 -1.12 -19.11 33.58
C ALA A 708 0.05 -18.51 34.38
N CYS A 709 1.27 -18.97 34.08
CA CYS A 709 2.48 -18.55 34.79
C CYS A 709 3.65 -18.33 33.84
N PHE A 710 4.39 -17.25 34.07
CA PHE A 710 5.64 -16.92 33.41
C PHE A 710 6.75 -17.65 34.14
N SER A 711 7.36 -18.62 33.47
CA SER A 711 8.45 -19.45 34.00
C SER A 711 9.83 -19.02 33.48
N GLY A 712 9.91 -17.80 32.95
CA GLY A 712 11.08 -17.27 32.27
C GLY A 712 11.07 -17.53 30.77
N ALA A 713 12.15 -17.08 30.11
CA ALA A 713 12.30 -17.18 28.66
C ALA A 713 13.75 -17.42 28.22
N ASP A 714 13.89 -17.99 27.04
CA ASP A 714 15.17 -18.19 26.36
C ASP A 714 15.79 -16.85 25.93
N MET A 715 17.10 -16.71 26.17
CA MET A 715 17.88 -15.50 25.86
C MET A 715 18.68 -15.63 24.57
N SER A 716 18.45 -16.71 23.81
CA SER A 716 19.18 -16.96 22.58
C SER A 716 18.82 -15.93 21.52
N THR A 717 19.81 -15.53 20.75
CA THR A 717 19.70 -14.47 19.74
C THR A 717 20.34 -14.92 18.44
N LYS A 718 19.68 -14.63 17.31
CA LYS A 718 20.24 -14.76 15.95
C LYS A 718 19.88 -13.51 15.17
N LEU A 719 20.90 -12.76 14.78
CA LEU A 719 20.77 -11.39 14.29
C LEU A 719 21.73 -11.18 13.11
N LYS A 720 21.38 -10.22 12.25
CA LYS A 720 22.18 -9.91 11.06
C LYS A 720 22.71 -8.48 11.16
N LEU A 721 23.91 -8.33 11.71
CA LEU A 721 24.51 -7.03 12.02
C LEU A 721 25.35 -6.57 10.83
N LEU A 722 24.99 -5.45 10.20
CA LEU A 722 25.68 -4.94 8.99
C LEU A 722 25.78 -5.98 7.86
N GLY A 723 24.86 -6.95 7.80
CA GLY A 723 24.91 -8.06 6.84
C GLY A 723 25.70 -9.29 7.31
N VAL A 724 26.27 -9.27 8.51
CA VAL A 724 26.98 -10.40 9.14
C VAL A 724 26.01 -11.22 9.99
N ASP A 725 25.92 -12.53 9.75
CA ASP A 725 25.14 -13.43 10.60
C ASP A 725 25.86 -13.68 11.92
N VAL A 726 25.19 -13.39 13.03
CA VAL A 726 25.68 -13.60 14.40
C VAL A 726 24.60 -14.32 15.20
N ALA A 727 24.96 -15.39 15.89
CA ALA A 727 24.07 -16.09 16.79
C ALA A 727 24.77 -16.51 18.08
N SER A 728 24.02 -16.44 19.19
CA SER A 728 24.46 -16.86 20.53
C SER A 728 23.29 -17.52 21.25
N PHE A 729 23.53 -18.64 21.91
CA PHE A 729 22.50 -19.38 22.63
C PHE A 729 23.07 -20.06 23.88
N GLY A 730 22.20 -20.23 24.89
CA GLY A 730 22.55 -20.87 26.15
C GLY A 730 23.80 -20.29 26.83
N ASP A 731 24.61 -21.16 27.42
CA ASP A 731 25.90 -20.83 28.02
C ASP A 731 27.00 -20.68 26.95
N ALA A 732 26.86 -19.68 26.10
CA ALA A 732 27.79 -19.36 25.02
C ALA A 732 29.24 -19.09 25.49
N GLN A 733 29.38 -18.56 26.72
CA GLN A 733 30.67 -18.21 27.30
C GLN A 733 31.34 -19.39 28.03
N GLY A 734 30.61 -20.46 28.34
CA GLY A 734 31.14 -21.60 29.11
C GLY A 734 31.36 -21.28 30.58
N ARG A 735 30.36 -20.65 31.21
CA ARG A 735 30.36 -20.32 32.65
C ARG A 735 29.98 -21.50 33.53
N THR A 736 29.32 -22.51 32.97
CA THR A 736 28.92 -23.73 33.68
C THR A 736 30.16 -24.47 34.18
N PRO A 737 30.31 -24.72 35.49
CA PRO A 737 31.49 -25.39 36.03
C PRO A 737 31.73 -26.75 35.36
N GLY A 738 32.96 -26.99 34.92
CA GLY A 738 33.37 -28.26 34.30
C GLY A 738 32.90 -28.46 32.86
N CYS A 739 32.26 -27.48 32.22
CA CYS A 739 31.87 -27.59 30.81
C CYS A 739 33.08 -27.72 29.88
N GLN A 740 32.85 -28.31 28.70
CA GLN A 740 33.85 -28.41 27.63
C GLN A 740 33.41 -27.57 26.43
N SER A 741 34.35 -27.05 25.63
CA SER A 741 34.03 -26.25 24.45
C SER A 741 34.79 -26.70 23.21
N TYR A 742 34.10 -26.76 22.07
CA TYR A 742 34.68 -27.02 20.76
C TYR A 742 34.55 -25.76 19.90
N GLN A 743 35.61 -25.41 19.18
CA GLN A 743 35.64 -24.22 18.33
C GLN A 743 36.24 -24.52 16.96
N TRP A 744 35.69 -23.88 15.93
CA TRP A 744 36.13 -23.96 14.54
C TRP A 744 36.19 -22.56 13.94
N THR A 745 37.23 -22.28 13.16
CA THR A 745 37.45 -20.97 12.53
C THR A 745 37.95 -21.16 11.11
N ASP A 746 37.27 -20.53 10.15
CA ASP A 746 37.69 -20.40 8.75
C ASP A 746 38.04 -18.93 8.50
N GLY A 747 39.33 -18.61 8.50
CA GLY A 747 39.82 -17.24 8.31
C GLY A 747 39.43 -16.65 6.94
N PRO A 748 39.73 -17.32 5.81
CA PRO A 748 39.35 -16.84 4.47
C PRO A 748 37.86 -16.58 4.27
N GLN A 749 36.98 -17.46 4.78
CA GLN A 749 35.53 -17.25 4.72
C GLN A 749 35.01 -16.35 5.86
N GLN A 750 35.88 -16.02 6.82
CA GLN A 750 35.57 -15.27 8.03
C GLN A 750 34.42 -15.92 8.82
N ILE A 751 34.52 -17.22 9.09
CA ILE A 751 33.51 -17.97 9.86
C ILE A 751 34.10 -18.37 11.21
N TYR A 752 33.34 -18.19 12.27
CA TYR A 752 33.65 -18.70 13.60
C TYR A 752 32.44 -19.46 14.16
N LYS A 753 32.66 -20.67 14.65
CA LYS A 753 31.63 -21.50 15.29
C LYS A 753 32.17 -22.10 16.58
N LYS A 754 31.38 -22.05 17.64
CA LYS A 754 31.67 -22.68 18.93
C LYS A 754 30.43 -23.29 19.52
N ILE A 755 30.60 -24.45 20.16
CA ILE A 755 29.60 -25.07 21.03
C ILE A 755 30.20 -25.35 22.40
N VAL A 756 29.35 -25.30 23.42
CA VAL A 756 29.67 -25.61 24.82
C VAL A 756 28.82 -26.81 25.24
N VAL A 757 29.46 -27.82 25.79
CA VAL A 757 28.82 -29.08 26.23
C VAL A 757 29.06 -29.34 27.70
N SER A 758 28.23 -30.19 28.30
CA SER A 758 28.36 -30.63 29.69
C SER A 758 29.69 -31.34 29.96
N GLN A 759 30.08 -31.44 31.24
CA GLN A 759 31.32 -32.10 31.65
C GLN A 759 31.44 -33.54 31.14
N ASP A 760 30.33 -34.26 31.04
CA ASP A 760 30.24 -35.64 30.54
C ASP A 760 30.07 -35.73 29.00
N GLY A 761 30.01 -34.60 28.30
CA GLY A 761 29.89 -34.51 26.85
C GLY A 761 28.52 -34.91 26.28
N LYS A 762 27.49 -35.09 27.12
CA LYS A 762 26.19 -35.63 26.69
C LYS A 762 25.15 -34.58 26.32
N ALA A 763 25.25 -33.38 26.88
CA ALA A 763 24.27 -32.31 26.68
C ALA A 763 24.92 -31.05 26.09
N LEU A 764 24.23 -30.41 25.15
CA LEU A 764 24.61 -29.11 24.61
C LEU A 764 24.12 -28.01 25.56
N LEU A 765 25.03 -27.17 26.03
CA LEU A 765 24.76 -26.10 26.99
C LEU A 765 24.63 -24.72 26.32
N GLY A 766 25.29 -24.51 25.17
CA GLY A 766 25.26 -23.24 24.46
C GLY A 766 26.20 -23.19 23.26
N GLY A 767 26.32 -22.02 22.64
CA GLY A 767 27.22 -21.82 21.51
C GLY A 767 27.22 -20.41 20.91
N VAL A 768 28.20 -20.16 20.05
CA VAL A 768 28.44 -18.90 19.33
C VAL A 768 28.69 -19.20 17.86
N LEU A 769 27.99 -18.50 16.95
CA LEU A 769 28.16 -18.62 15.50
C LEU A 769 28.32 -17.22 14.91
N VAL A 770 29.38 -16.96 14.16
CA VAL A 770 29.66 -15.67 13.50
C VAL A 770 30.06 -15.92 12.05
N GLY A 771 29.48 -15.16 11.13
CA GLY A 771 29.70 -15.28 9.68
C GLY A 771 28.80 -16.31 9.00
N ASP A 772 28.60 -17.47 9.62
CA ASP A 772 27.64 -18.48 9.19
C ASP A 772 26.86 -19.03 10.39
N ALA A 773 25.57 -18.69 10.47
CA ALA A 773 24.64 -19.15 11.49
C ALA A 773 23.56 -20.11 10.93
N SER A 774 23.87 -20.85 9.85
CA SER A 774 22.97 -21.84 9.26
C SER A 774 22.60 -22.96 10.25
N ASP A 775 23.57 -23.44 11.04
CA ASP A 775 23.39 -24.51 12.02
C ASP A 775 22.63 -24.07 13.29
N TYR A 776 22.38 -22.76 13.47
CA TYR A 776 21.79 -22.20 14.70
C TYR A 776 20.48 -22.88 15.11
N ALA A 777 19.55 -23.03 14.15
CA ALA A 777 18.21 -23.52 14.45
C ALA A 777 18.25 -24.94 15.04
N THR A 778 19.06 -25.80 14.44
CA THR A 778 19.28 -27.17 14.89
C THR A 778 19.94 -27.21 16.26
N LEU A 779 21.03 -26.46 16.44
CA LEU A 779 21.78 -26.44 17.71
C LEU A 779 20.92 -25.88 18.86
N LEU A 780 20.13 -24.85 18.60
CA LEU A 780 19.20 -24.30 19.58
C LEU A 780 18.17 -25.35 20.01
N GLN A 781 17.58 -26.09 19.07
CA GLN A 781 16.61 -27.13 19.39
C GLN A 781 17.24 -28.30 20.16
N MET A 782 18.47 -28.69 19.81
CA MET A 782 19.20 -29.72 20.55
C MET A 782 19.41 -29.32 22.01
N MET A 783 19.75 -28.05 22.26
CA MET A 783 19.91 -27.51 23.62
C MET A 783 18.57 -27.43 24.35
N LEU A 784 17.56 -26.79 23.76
CA LEU A 784 16.25 -26.56 24.40
C LEU A 784 15.52 -27.86 24.77
N ASN A 785 15.67 -28.90 23.95
CA ASN A 785 14.99 -30.19 24.16
C ASN A 785 15.89 -31.25 24.83
N GLY A 786 17.12 -30.89 25.24
CA GLY A 786 18.05 -31.83 25.88
C GLY A 786 18.37 -33.05 25.01
N MET A 787 18.50 -32.87 23.69
CA MET A 787 18.74 -33.96 22.75
C MET A 787 20.13 -34.57 22.97
N ALA A 788 20.24 -35.89 22.84
CA ALA A 788 21.52 -36.59 22.95
C ALA A 788 22.50 -36.13 21.86
N LEU A 789 23.73 -35.81 22.27
CA LEU A 789 24.78 -35.42 21.34
C LEU A 789 25.38 -36.64 20.60
N PRO A 790 25.87 -36.44 19.36
CA PRO A 790 26.63 -37.48 18.68
C PRO A 790 27.91 -37.82 19.45
N PRO A 791 28.51 -39.02 19.24
CA PRO A 791 29.75 -39.43 19.91
C PRO A 791 30.93 -38.46 19.71
N ARG A 792 30.86 -37.61 18.69
CA ARG A 792 31.81 -36.53 18.38
C ARG A 792 31.06 -35.20 18.26
N PRO A 793 30.83 -34.48 19.37
CA PRO A 793 30.08 -33.22 19.35
C PRO A 793 30.65 -32.16 18.41
N GLU A 794 31.97 -32.13 18.20
CA GLU A 794 32.64 -31.20 17.29
C GLU A 794 32.15 -31.31 15.83
N SER A 795 31.68 -32.48 15.41
CA SER A 795 31.12 -32.69 14.07
C SER A 795 29.93 -31.79 13.74
N LEU A 796 29.22 -31.29 14.75
CA LEU A 796 28.06 -30.41 14.59
C LEU A 796 28.44 -29.05 14.00
N ILE A 797 29.66 -28.58 14.23
CA ILE A 797 30.13 -27.25 13.79
C ILE A 797 31.16 -27.30 12.64
N LEU A 798 31.67 -28.48 12.30
CA LEU A 798 32.63 -28.66 11.20
C LEU A 798 31.94 -28.65 9.82
N PRO A 799 32.62 -28.29 8.72
CA PRO A 799 32.08 -28.41 7.37
C PRO A 799 31.65 -29.85 7.06
N ALA A 800 30.56 -30.02 6.30
CA ALA A 800 30.18 -31.35 5.81
C ALA A 800 31.19 -31.80 4.75
N LEU A 801 31.79 -32.98 4.92
CA LEU A 801 32.57 -33.65 3.88
C LEU A 801 31.59 -34.30 2.88
N GLU A 802 31.93 -34.31 1.60
CA GLU A 802 31.12 -34.99 0.58
C GLU A 802 30.85 -36.45 0.97
N GLY A 803 29.57 -36.85 1.01
CA GLY A 803 29.13 -38.20 1.40
C GLY A 803 28.94 -38.45 2.90
N ALA A 804 29.15 -37.45 3.77
CA ALA A 804 28.88 -37.59 5.20
C ALA A 804 27.37 -37.63 5.52
N ALA A 805 26.98 -38.38 6.56
CA ALA A 805 25.62 -38.41 7.07
C ALA A 805 25.16 -36.99 7.52
N PRO A 806 23.86 -36.67 7.45
CA PRO A 806 23.34 -35.37 7.89
C PRO A 806 23.80 -35.05 9.32
N LYS A 807 24.25 -33.81 9.55
CA LYS A 807 24.86 -33.37 10.82
C LYS A 807 23.95 -33.47 12.05
N ALA A 808 22.65 -33.63 11.91
CA ALA A 808 21.71 -33.73 13.02
C ALA A 808 20.46 -34.56 12.69
N LEU A 809 19.78 -35.01 13.75
CA LEU A 809 18.41 -35.51 13.72
C LEU A 809 17.50 -34.39 13.15
N GLY A 810 16.94 -34.59 11.95
CA GLY A 810 16.10 -33.60 11.26
C GLY A 810 14.82 -33.24 12.02
N VAL A 811 14.01 -32.33 11.46
CA VAL A 811 12.72 -31.88 12.04
C VAL A 811 11.78 -33.02 12.45
N ALA A 812 11.94 -34.20 11.85
CA ALA A 812 11.26 -35.44 12.22
C ALA A 812 11.43 -35.81 13.71
N ALA A 813 12.62 -35.59 14.28
CA ALA A 813 12.96 -35.99 15.65
C ALA A 813 12.53 -34.97 16.72
N LEU A 814 12.06 -33.80 16.32
CA LEU A 814 11.53 -32.81 17.26
C LEU A 814 10.17 -33.27 17.80
N PRO A 815 9.89 -33.16 19.11
CA PRO A 815 8.54 -33.40 19.64
C PRO A 815 7.56 -32.33 19.14
N ASP A 816 6.26 -32.64 19.12
CA ASP A 816 5.23 -31.67 18.69
C ASP A 816 5.21 -30.40 19.56
N SER A 817 5.56 -30.53 20.84
CA SER A 817 5.69 -29.41 21.77
C SER A 817 6.93 -28.53 21.55
N ALA A 818 7.83 -28.91 20.63
CA ALA A 818 9.08 -28.17 20.39
C ALA A 818 8.76 -26.75 19.90
N PRO A 819 9.25 -25.69 20.57
CA PRO A 819 9.01 -24.32 20.17
C PRO A 819 9.80 -23.99 18.90
N ILE A 820 9.11 -23.63 17.80
CA ILE A 820 9.72 -23.28 16.51
C ILE A 820 9.81 -21.76 16.33
N CYS A 821 8.76 -21.01 16.70
CA CYS A 821 8.75 -19.55 16.70
C CYS A 821 8.55 -19.00 18.10
N SER A 822 9.61 -18.49 18.74
CA SER A 822 9.53 -17.93 20.10
C SER A 822 8.74 -16.62 20.17
N CYS A 823 8.74 -15.80 19.12
CA CYS A 823 8.00 -14.52 19.11
C CYS A 823 6.49 -14.73 19.28
N HIS A 824 5.94 -15.66 18.51
CA HIS A 824 4.50 -15.95 18.49
C HIS A 824 4.12 -17.24 19.22
N ASN A 825 5.09 -17.86 19.92
CA ASN A 825 4.93 -19.12 20.65
C ASN A 825 4.35 -20.26 19.81
N VAL A 826 4.84 -20.42 18.58
CA VAL A 826 4.38 -21.46 17.65
C VAL A 826 5.26 -22.69 17.79
N SER A 827 4.65 -23.83 18.12
CA SER A 827 5.31 -25.13 18.25
C SER A 827 5.39 -25.87 16.90
N LYS A 828 6.11 -27.00 16.86
CA LYS A 828 6.10 -27.90 15.70
C LYS A 828 4.67 -28.40 15.42
N GLY A 829 3.96 -28.79 16.47
CA GLY A 829 2.58 -29.28 16.40
C GLY A 829 1.62 -28.26 15.78
N ASP A 830 1.75 -26.98 16.13
CA ASP A 830 0.91 -25.90 15.56
C ASP A 830 1.13 -25.74 14.04
N ILE A 831 2.38 -25.85 13.58
CA ILE A 831 2.71 -25.78 12.15
C ILE A 831 2.18 -27.03 11.45
N CYS A 832 2.39 -28.21 12.03
CA CYS A 832 1.86 -29.46 11.50
C CYS A 832 0.33 -29.42 11.39
N GLN A 833 -0.36 -28.89 12.41
CA GLN A 833 -1.81 -28.72 12.41
C GLN A 833 -2.26 -27.71 11.36
N ALA A 834 -1.54 -26.60 11.18
CA ALA A 834 -1.83 -25.63 10.14
C ALA A 834 -1.73 -26.25 8.73
N VAL A 835 -0.71 -27.08 8.49
CA VAL A 835 -0.58 -27.85 7.24
C VAL A 835 -1.72 -28.86 7.09
N ASN A 836 -2.11 -29.57 8.17
CA ASN A 836 -3.28 -30.45 8.19
C ASN A 836 -4.60 -29.72 7.85
N ASN A 837 -4.68 -28.43 8.19
CA ASN A 837 -5.82 -27.57 7.87
C ASN A 837 -5.72 -26.90 6.49
N GLY A 838 -4.73 -27.26 5.66
CA GLY A 838 -4.61 -26.82 4.26
C GLY A 838 -3.58 -25.72 3.99
N ALA A 839 -2.73 -25.35 4.95
CA ALA A 839 -1.65 -24.38 4.73
C ALA A 839 -0.46 -25.01 3.96
N GLY A 840 -0.51 -24.97 2.63
CA GLY A 840 0.47 -25.61 1.75
C GLY A 840 1.73 -24.80 1.40
N ASP A 841 1.81 -23.54 1.82
CA ASP A 841 2.96 -22.67 1.56
C ASP A 841 3.29 -21.72 2.73
N MET A 842 4.45 -21.07 2.63
CA MET A 842 4.95 -20.16 3.67
C MET A 842 4.06 -18.92 3.88
N SER A 843 3.30 -18.49 2.88
CA SER A 843 2.38 -17.35 3.01
C SER A 843 1.17 -17.76 3.86
N ALA A 844 0.60 -18.93 3.56
CA ALA A 844 -0.49 -19.50 4.34
C ALA A 844 -0.06 -19.75 5.79
N ILE A 845 1.12 -20.37 6.02
CA ILE A 845 1.64 -20.60 7.37
C ILE A 845 1.85 -19.30 8.15
N LYS A 846 2.40 -18.26 7.51
CA LYS A 846 2.55 -16.93 8.13
C LYS A 846 1.19 -16.32 8.49
N SER A 847 0.19 -16.48 7.64
CA SER A 847 -1.15 -15.92 7.88
C SER A 847 -1.87 -16.62 9.03
N CYS A 848 -1.77 -17.95 9.14
CA CYS A 848 -2.54 -18.70 10.15
C CYS A 848 -1.83 -18.83 11.49
N THR A 849 -0.49 -18.99 11.51
CA THR A 849 0.26 -19.18 12.76
C THR A 849 0.97 -17.92 13.24
N ARG A 850 1.07 -16.88 12.39
CA ARG A 850 1.98 -15.73 12.56
C ARG A 850 3.46 -16.10 12.65
N ALA A 851 3.87 -17.37 12.57
CA ALA A 851 5.27 -17.75 12.58
C ALA A 851 6.04 -17.02 11.46
N ALA A 852 7.28 -16.61 11.73
CA ALA A 852 8.13 -15.84 10.81
C ALA A 852 7.66 -14.41 10.46
N THR A 853 6.64 -13.85 11.14
CA THR A 853 6.19 -12.46 10.94
C THR A 853 6.75 -11.46 11.96
N GLY A 854 7.25 -11.92 13.12
CA GLY A 854 7.92 -11.09 14.13
C GLY A 854 9.38 -10.80 13.76
N CYS A 855 10.34 -11.43 14.46
CA CYS A 855 11.77 -11.25 14.16
C CYS A 855 12.29 -11.98 12.90
N GLY A 856 11.47 -12.83 12.27
CA GLY A 856 11.84 -13.61 11.08
C GLY A 856 12.87 -14.74 11.28
N GLY A 857 13.50 -14.85 12.46
CA GLY A 857 14.60 -15.80 12.71
C GLY A 857 14.26 -17.29 12.53
N CYS A 858 12.99 -17.66 12.73
CA CYS A 858 12.51 -19.04 12.59
C CYS A 858 12.11 -19.45 11.16
N SER A 859 12.14 -18.53 10.18
CA SER A 859 11.58 -18.75 8.83
C SER A 859 12.06 -20.03 8.15
N ALA A 860 13.36 -20.34 8.27
CA ALA A 860 13.95 -21.53 7.66
C ALA A 860 13.44 -22.82 8.31
N LEU A 861 13.34 -22.84 9.65
CA LEU A 861 12.87 -24.01 10.41
C LEU A 861 11.36 -24.23 10.22
N VAL A 862 10.57 -23.15 10.18
CA VAL A 862 9.14 -23.19 9.85
C VAL A 862 8.92 -23.84 8.49
N LYS A 863 9.71 -23.45 7.48
CA LYS A 863 9.66 -24.04 6.14
C LYS A 863 9.99 -25.53 6.16
N GLN A 864 11.02 -25.94 6.90
CA GLN A 864 11.40 -27.35 7.02
C GLN A 864 10.32 -28.20 7.70
N VAL A 865 9.68 -27.70 8.77
CA VAL A 865 8.56 -28.40 9.44
C VAL A 865 7.34 -28.50 8.51
N MET A 866 7.02 -27.43 7.78
CA MET A 866 5.93 -27.42 6.80
C MET A 866 6.18 -28.45 5.68
N GLU A 867 7.37 -28.44 5.08
CA GLU A 867 7.76 -29.41 4.03
C GLU A 867 7.76 -30.86 4.55
N TYR A 868 8.16 -31.08 5.81
CA TYR A 868 8.09 -32.39 6.46
C TYR A 868 6.64 -32.87 6.63
N GLN A 869 5.75 -32.03 7.16
CA GLN A 869 4.34 -32.40 7.35
C GLN A 869 3.62 -32.66 6.02
N LEU A 870 3.90 -31.85 5.00
CA LEU A 870 3.37 -32.07 3.64
C LEU A 870 3.81 -33.44 3.09
N ALA A 871 5.07 -33.81 3.31
CA ALA A 871 5.57 -35.13 2.90
C ALA A 871 4.88 -36.28 3.65
N GLU A 872 4.60 -36.14 4.96
CA GLU A 872 3.85 -37.15 5.74
C GLU A 872 2.41 -37.34 5.27
N GLN A 873 1.76 -36.29 4.75
CA GLN A 873 0.41 -36.37 4.17
C GLN A 873 0.36 -37.02 2.78
N GLY A 874 1.50 -37.48 2.25
CA GLY A 874 1.58 -37.99 0.89
C GLY A 874 1.49 -36.90 -0.17
N VAL A 875 1.62 -35.62 0.21
CA VAL A 875 1.82 -34.51 -0.74
C VAL A 875 3.26 -34.58 -1.21
N GLU A 876 3.46 -35.28 -2.33
CA GLU A 876 4.76 -35.35 -2.99
C GLU A 876 5.14 -33.93 -3.43
N VAL A 877 6.14 -33.31 -2.78
CA VAL A 877 6.70 -32.02 -3.20
C VAL A 877 7.49 -32.26 -4.49
N LYS A 878 6.77 -32.44 -5.60
CA LYS A 878 7.35 -32.66 -6.93
C LYS A 878 8.06 -31.40 -7.37
N LYS A 879 9.33 -31.54 -7.72
CA LYS A 879 10.10 -30.48 -8.40
C LYS A 879 9.88 -30.49 -9.90
N ASP A 880 9.02 -31.38 -10.39
CA ASP A 880 8.67 -31.61 -11.77
C ASP A 880 8.14 -30.33 -12.42
N VAL A 881 8.58 -30.06 -13.64
CA VAL A 881 8.06 -28.93 -14.43
C VAL A 881 6.59 -29.18 -14.82
N CYS A 882 6.24 -30.41 -15.16
CA CYS A 882 4.89 -30.89 -15.46
C CYS A 882 4.93 -32.42 -15.62
N GLU A 883 3.77 -33.05 -15.87
CA GLU A 883 3.65 -34.50 -16.13
C GLU A 883 4.54 -35.04 -17.27
N HIS A 884 5.00 -34.18 -18.18
CA HIS A 884 5.87 -34.56 -19.30
C HIS A 884 7.36 -34.64 -18.91
N PHE A 885 7.78 -33.96 -17.85
CA PHE A 885 9.18 -33.89 -17.42
C PHE A 885 9.27 -33.98 -15.89
N PRO A 886 9.75 -35.11 -15.34
CA PRO A 886 9.97 -35.29 -13.91
C PRO A 886 11.28 -34.63 -13.45
N TRP A 887 11.49 -33.38 -13.89
CA TRP A 887 12.71 -32.62 -13.67
C TRP A 887 12.36 -31.16 -13.39
N SER A 888 13.14 -30.52 -12.54
CA SER A 888 13.07 -29.07 -12.33
C SER A 888 13.59 -28.30 -13.53
N ARG A 889 13.27 -27.00 -13.58
CA ARG A 889 13.76 -26.09 -14.63
C ARG A 889 15.29 -26.07 -14.73
N GLN A 890 15.98 -26.14 -13.60
CA GLN A 890 17.44 -26.13 -13.54
C GLN A 890 18.03 -27.44 -14.08
N GLU A 891 17.42 -28.57 -13.73
CA GLU A 891 17.84 -29.88 -14.23
C GLU A 891 17.63 -30.00 -15.74
N ILE A 892 16.49 -29.53 -16.28
CA ILE A 892 16.26 -29.49 -17.73
C ILE A 892 17.35 -28.67 -18.44
N TYR A 893 17.73 -27.52 -17.89
CA TYR A 893 18.82 -26.71 -18.45
C TYR A 893 20.17 -27.46 -18.46
N HIS A 894 20.51 -28.13 -17.36
CA HIS A 894 21.72 -28.95 -17.27
C HIS A 894 21.70 -30.12 -18.26
N LEU A 895 20.57 -30.84 -18.36
CA LEU A 895 20.39 -31.95 -19.29
C LEU A 895 20.63 -31.50 -20.73
N VAL A 896 20.06 -30.35 -21.12
CA VAL A 896 20.25 -29.76 -22.45
C VAL A 896 21.72 -29.42 -22.71
N ARG A 897 22.38 -28.76 -21.75
CA ARG A 897 23.78 -28.32 -21.91
C ARG A 897 24.78 -29.46 -21.93
N VAL A 898 24.67 -30.40 -20.99
CA VAL A 898 25.63 -31.49 -20.80
C VAL A 898 25.50 -32.52 -21.93
N ASN A 899 24.27 -32.84 -22.33
CA ASN A 899 24.02 -33.86 -23.35
C ASN A 899 23.91 -33.29 -24.76
N HIS A 900 24.28 -32.02 -24.96
CA HIS A 900 24.24 -31.33 -26.25
C HIS A 900 22.91 -31.53 -27.00
N ILE A 901 21.79 -31.26 -26.32
CA ILE A 901 20.45 -31.46 -26.88
C ILE A 901 20.04 -30.21 -27.66
N HIS A 902 19.77 -30.34 -28.96
CA HIS A 902 19.45 -29.22 -29.83
C HIS A 902 17.95 -29.10 -30.15
N THR A 903 17.14 -30.14 -29.95
CA THR A 903 15.71 -30.10 -30.29
C THR A 903 14.81 -30.57 -29.15
N PHE A 904 13.55 -30.13 -29.15
CA PHE A 904 12.55 -30.60 -28.17
C PHE A 904 12.30 -32.10 -28.28
N GLU A 905 12.29 -32.64 -29.50
CA GLU A 905 12.09 -34.06 -29.77
C GLU A 905 13.21 -34.92 -29.16
N GLN A 906 14.47 -34.46 -29.24
CA GLN A 906 15.59 -35.10 -28.57
C GLN A 906 15.47 -35.05 -27.03
N LEU A 907 14.97 -33.93 -26.47
CA LEU A 907 14.82 -33.78 -25.04
C LEU A 907 13.69 -34.66 -24.49
N ILE A 908 12.51 -34.61 -25.11
CA ILE A 908 11.32 -35.33 -24.64
C ILE A 908 11.46 -36.84 -24.85
N SER A 909 12.10 -37.30 -25.94
CA SER A 909 12.33 -38.73 -26.16
C SER A 909 13.31 -39.36 -25.17
N ARG A 910 14.25 -38.57 -24.63
CA ARG A 910 15.30 -39.09 -23.74
C ARG A 910 15.01 -38.87 -22.26
N TYR A 911 14.35 -37.76 -21.91
CA TYR A 911 14.20 -37.32 -20.53
C TYR A 911 12.76 -36.93 -20.15
N GLY A 912 11.80 -37.16 -21.04
CA GLY A 912 10.39 -36.87 -20.80
C GLY A 912 9.46 -37.92 -21.40
N GLN A 913 8.17 -37.58 -21.48
CA GLN A 913 7.14 -38.45 -22.04
C GLN A 913 6.03 -37.62 -22.72
N GLY A 914 5.31 -38.24 -23.65
CA GLY A 914 4.19 -37.61 -24.37
C GLY A 914 4.63 -36.61 -25.45
N HIS A 915 3.75 -35.64 -25.76
CA HIS A 915 3.98 -34.65 -26.83
C HIS A 915 4.28 -33.24 -26.31
N GLY A 916 4.33 -33.06 -24.99
CA GLY A 916 4.54 -31.78 -24.32
C GLY A 916 3.31 -30.87 -24.27
N CYS A 917 3.20 -30.11 -23.19
CA CYS A 917 2.15 -29.13 -22.96
C CYS A 917 2.62 -27.68 -23.15
N ASP A 918 1.69 -26.77 -22.91
CA ASP A 918 1.82 -25.32 -22.82
C ASP A 918 2.73 -24.84 -21.67
N VAL A 919 3.10 -25.70 -20.72
CA VAL A 919 4.11 -25.39 -19.68
C VAL A 919 5.53 -25.73 -20.15
N CYS A 920 5.77 -26.96 -20.61
CA CYS A 920 7.14 -27.41 -20.91
C CYS A 920 7.66 -26.93 -22.27
N LYS A 921 6.81 -26.77 -23.30
CA LYS A 921 7.26 -26.32 -24.63
C LYS A 921 7.87 -24.92 -24.58
N PRO A 922 7.25 -23.90 -23.95
CA PRO A 922 7.87 -22.57 -23.83
C PRO A 922 9.15 -22.58 -22.97
N LEU A 923 9.20 -23.39 -21.91
CA LEU A 923 10.40 -23.54 -21.09
C LEU A 923 11.57 -24.09 -21.92
N VAL A 924 11.35 -25.19 -22.62
CA VAL A 924 12.40 -25.83 -23.43
C VAL A 924 12.82 -24.92 -24.60
N ALA A 925 11.87 -24.22 -25.23
CA ALA A 925 12.18 -23.21 -26.24
C ALA A 925 13.15 -22.15 -25.70
N SER A 926 12.89 -21.65 -24.49
CA SER A 926 13.77 -20.69 -23.81
C SER A 926 15.14 -21.28 -23.47
N VAL A 927 15.18 -22.53 -22.98
CA VAL A 927 16.44 -23.22 -22.64
C VAL A 927 17.29 -23.44 -23.89
N LEU A 928 16.72 -23.99 -24.97
CA LEU A 928 17.43 -24.21 -26.24
C LEU A 928 17.95 -22.90 -26.83
N ALA A 929 17.14 -21.84 -26.82
CA ALA A 929 17.58 -20.52 -27.26
C ALA A 929 18.71 -19.96 -26.40
N SER A 930 18.68 -20.19 -25.08
CA SER A 930 19.75 -19.74 -24.17
C SER A 930 21.05 -20.53 -24.33
N CYS A 931 20.95 -21.82 -24.69
CA CYS A 931 22.11 -22.69 -24.84
C CYS A 931 22.79 -22.53 -26.21
N TRP A 932 21.99 -22.42 -27.28
CA TRP A 932 22.47 -22.54 -28.67
C TRP A 932 22.12 -21.35 -29.56
N ASN A 933 21.07 -20.59 -29.21
CA ASN A 933 20.58 -19.41 -29.93
C ASN A 933 20.39 -19.62 -31.45
N GLU A 934 19.84 -20.78 -31.83
CA GLU A 934 19.59 -21.11 -33.23
C GLU A 934 18.38 -20.35 -33.82
N TYR A 935 18.36 -20.22 -35.15
CA TYR A 935 17.27 -19.54 -35.86
C TYR A 935 15.90 -20.20 -35.62
N LEU A 936 14.94 -19.41 -35.15
CA LEU A 936 13.64 -19.86 -34.64
C LEU A 936 12.70 -20.48 -35.68
N LEU A 937 12.84 -20.12 -36.96
CA LEU A 937 12.04 -20.71 -38.05
C LEU A 937 12.69 -21.96 -38.66
N LYS A 938 13.79 -22.48 -38.11
CA LYS A 938 14.25 -23.82 -38.50
C LYS A 938 13.12 -24.82 -38.22
N PRO A 939 12.88 -25.81 -39.10
CA PRO A 939 11.79 -26.77 -38.94
C PRO A 939 11.74 -27.45 -37.56
N ALA A 940 12.90 -27.69 -36.93
CA ALA A 940 13.00 -28.31 -35.61
C ALA A 940 12.55 -27.42 -34.44
N HIS A 941 12.58 -26.08 -34.59
CA HIS A 941 12.23 -25.10 -33.54
C HIS A 941 10.84 -24.51 -33.73
N LEU A 942 10.31 -24.57 -34.96
CA LEU A 942 9.02 -24.02 -35.36
C LEU A 942 7.84 -24.50 -34.48
N PRO A 943 7.73 -25.80 -34.10
CA PRO A 943 6.64 -26.28 -33.25
C PRO A 943 6.65 -25.73 -31.82
N LEU A 944 7.76 -25.12 -31.40
CA LEU A 944 7.91 -24.51 -30.07
C LEU A 944 7.58 -23.02 -30.04
N GLN A 945 7.43 -22.39 -31.21
CA GLN A 945 7.12 -20.98 -31.33
C GLN A 945 5.61 -20.76 -31.28
N ASP A 946 5.17 -19.72 -30.57
CA ASP A 946 3.78 -19.28 -30.65
C ASP A 946 3.49 -18.59 -32.00
N THR A 947 2.21 -18.36 -32.29
CA THR A 947 1.76 -17.72 -33.54
C THR A 947 2.50 -16.41 -33.81
N ASN A 948 2.80 -15.66 -32.75
CA ASN A 948 3.43 -14.36 -32.84
C ASN A 948 4.92 -14.44 -33.19
N ASP A 949 5.64 -15.37 -32.57
CA ASP A 949 7.03 -15.67 -32.88
C ASP A 949 7.19 -16.28 -34.29
N ARG A 950 6.21 -17.08 -34.75
CA ARG A 950 6.23 -17.73 -36.06
C ARG A 950 6.14 -16.75 -37.23
N TYR A 951 5.33 -15.69 -37.09
CA TYR A 951 5.07 -14.74 -38.17
C TYR A 951 5.80 -13.42 -38.02
N PHE A 952 6.63 -13.29 -36.99
CA PHE A 952 7.30 -12.03 -36.66
C PHE A 952 6.31 -10.86 -36.62
N ALA A 953 5.12 -11.08 -36.06
CA ALA A 953 4.05 -10.10 -36.01
C ALA A 953 3.02 -10.50 -34.94
N ASN A 954 2.29 -9.55 -34.38
CA ASN A 954 1.29 -9.83 -33.35
C ASN A 954 -0.08 -10.08 -33.99
N ILE A 955 -0.68 -11.25 -33.79
CA ILE A 955 -2.06 -11.50 -34.27
C ILE A 955 -3.07 -10.65 -33.49
N GLN A 956 -4.02 -10.05 -34.20
CA GLN A 956 -5.06 -9.18 -33.68
C GLN A 956 -6.40 -9.94 -33.58
N LYS A 957 -7.36 -9.36 -32.86
CA LYS A 957 -8.68 -9.97 -32.62
C LYS A 957 -9.45 -10.27 -33.92
N ASP A 958 -9.23 -9.46 -34.95
CA ASP A 958 -9.85 -9.60 -36.27
C ASP A 958 -9.07 -10.56 -37.21
N GLY A 959 -8.01 -11.20 -36.71
CA GLY A 959 -7.14 -12.09 -37.48
C GLY A 959 -6.07 -11.37 -38.31
N SER A 960 -6.06 -10.04 -38.33
CA SER A 960 -4.96 -9.26 -38.92
C SER A 960 -3.71 -9.29 -38.03
N TYR A 961 -2.61 -8.72 -38.50
CA TYR A 961 -1.33 -8.69 -37.81
C TYR A 961 -0.86 -7.26 -37.55
N SER A 962 -0.11 -7.08 -36.47
CA SER A 962 0.61 -5.83 -36.19
C SER A 962 2.12 -6.01 -36.28
N VAL A 963 2.78 -5.02 -36.88
CA VAL A 963 4.20 -4.98 -37.17
C VAL A 963 4.83 -3.81 -36.41
N VAL A 964 5.87 -4.09 -35.62
CA VAL A 964 6.58 -3.08 -34.83
C VAL A 964 8.05 -3.06 -35.24
N PRO A 965 8.51 -2.11 -36.07
CA PRO A 965 9.92 -1.93 -36.32
C PRO A 965 10.68 -1.58 -35.03
N ARG A 966 11.94 -2.00 -34.96
CA ARG A 966 12.82 -1.68 -33.85
C ARG A 966 13.26 -0.22 -33.93
N MET A 967 13.07 0.52 -32.84
CA MET A 967 13.54 1.89 -32.65
C MET A 967 14.27 1.92 -31.32
N ALA A 968 15.59 1.75 -31.34
CA ALA A 968 16.38 1.62 -30.12
C ALA A 968 16.29 2.92 -29.29
N ALA A 969 16.00 2.80 -28.00
CA ALA A 969 15.76 3.94 -27.10
C ALA A 969 14.65 4.93 -27.56
N GLY A 970 13.86 4.54 -28.57
CA GLY A 970 12.85 5.38 -29.21
C GLY A 970 13.36 6.32 -30.31
N GLU A 971 14.59 6.13 -30.78
CA GLU A 971 15.18 6.97 -31.83
C GLU A 971 14.73 6.54 -33.24
N VAL A 972 14.46 7.53 -34.08
CA VAL A 972 14.15 7.36 -35.50
C VAL A 972 14.66 8.57 -36.29
N THR A 973 15.26 8.31 -37.45
CA THR A 973 15.70 9.38 -38.36
C THR A 973 14.50 9.99 -39.10
N PRO A 974 14.59 11.24 -39.60
CA PRO A 974 13.54 11.82 -40.43
C PRO A 974 13.16 10.93 -41.63
N ASP A 975 14.15 10.40 -42.35
CA ASP A 975 13.93 9.49 -43.49
C ASP A 975 13.27 8.17 -43.06
N GLY A 976 13.70 7.60 -41.94
CA GLY A 976 13.07 6.39 -41.37
C GLY A 976 11.62 6.63 -40.96
N LEU A 977 11.32 7.80 -40.39
CA LEU A 977 9.94 8.18 -40.02
C LEU A 977 9.06 8.36 -41.26
N ILE A 978 9.60 8.98 -42.32
CA ILE A 978 8.93 9.09 -43.63
C ILE A 978 8.68 7.71 -44.22
N ALA A 979 9.66 6.82 -44.20
CA ALA A 979 9.54 5.46 -44.70
C ALA A 979 8.44 4.68 -43.97
N ILE A 980 8.40 4.72 -42.64
CA ILE A 980 7.31 4.12 -41.83
C ILE A 980 5.96 4.68 -42.26
N GLY A 981 5.84 6.00 -42.42
CA GLY A 981 4.60 6.65 -42.86
C GLY A 981 4.16 6.24 -44.27
N GLN A 982 5.10 6.10 -45.21
CA GLN A 982 4.82 5.64 -46.57
C GLN A 982 4.37 4.18 -46.61
N ILE A 983 5.04 3.30 -45.86
CA ILE A 983 4.68 1.88 -45.72
C ILE A 983 3.28 1.76 -45.10
N ALA A 984 3.04 2.47 -43.99
CA ALA A 984 1.73 2.49 -43.35
C ALA A 984 0.62 2.95 -44.31
N LYS A 985 0.86 4.01 -45.08
CA LYS A 985 -0.10 4.50 -46.08
C LYS A 985 -0.34 3.49 -47.21
N ARG A 986 0.73 2.87 -47.74
CA ARG A 986 0.67 1.90 -48.85
C ARG A 986 -0.17 0.68 -48.49
N TYR A 987 0.02 0.16 -47.28
CA TYR A 987 -0.65 -1.05 -46.81
C TYR A 987 -1.91 -0.75 -45.97
N GLN A 988 -2.33 0.52 -45.87
CA GLN A 988 -3.47 0.98 -45.08
C GLN A 988 -3.39 0.56 -43.59
N LEU A 989 -2.19 0.63 -43.01
CA LEU A 989 -1.93 0.23 -41.64
C LEU A 989 -2.22 1.37 -40.66
N TYR A 990 -3.01 1.08 -39.63
CA TYR A 990 -3.22 2.00 -38.52
C TYR A 990 -1.94 2.08 -37.69
N SER A 991 -1.40 3.29 -37.49
CA SER A 991 -0.14 3.51 -36.78
C SER A 991 -0.36 4.05 -35.36
N LYS A 992 0.23 3.42 -34.34
CA LYS A 992 0.13 3.86 -32.94
C LYS A 992 1.49 3.94 -32.26
N VAL A 993 1.78 5.05 -31.60
CA VAL A 993 2.96 5.16 -30.72
C VAL A 993 2.71 4.38 -29.44
N THR A 994 3.65 3.51 -29.10
CA THR A 994 3.56 2.61 -27.95
C THR A 994 4.26 3.19 -26.73
N GLY A 995 3.85 2.75 -25.54
CA GLY A 995 4.53 3.09 -24.28
C GLY A 995 5.98 2.57 -24.18
N GLY A 996 6.45 1.77 -25.15
CA GLY A 996 7.85 1.38 -25.30
C GLY A 996 8.66 2.28 -26.24
N GLN A 997 8.12 3.45 -26.60
CA GLN A 997 8.69 4.44 -27.53
C GLN A 997 8.91 3.89 -28.95
N ARG A 998 7.91 3.19 -29.48
CA ARG A 998 7.96 2.65 -30.86
C ARG A 998 6.66 2.89 -31.60
N ILE A 999 6.68 2.76 -32.92
CA ILE A 999 5.49 2.83 -33.76
C ILE A 999 5.01 1.41 -34.08
N ASP A 1000 3.75 1.12 -33.78
CA ASP A 1000 3.08 -0.15 -34.07
C ASP A 1000 2.12 0.02 -35.25
N LEU A 1001 2.23 -0.86 -36.26
CA LEU A 1001 1.51 -0.80 -37.52
C LEU A 1001 0.49 -1.94 -37.57
N PHE A 1002 -0.79 -1.64 -37.35
CA PHE A 1002 -1.90 -2.60 -37.26
C PHE A 1002 -2.62 -2.78 -38.60
N GLY A 1003 -3.17 -3.98 -38.81
CA GLY A 1003 -4.06 -4.28 -39.95
C GLY A 1003 -3.36 -4.98 -41.12
N ALA A 1004 -2.13 -5.46 -40.95
CA ALA A 1004 -1.42 -6.20 -41.99
C ALA A 1004 -2.04 -7.59 -42.17
N ARG A 1005 -2.25 -8.02 -43.42
CA ARG A 1005 -2.64 -9.40 -43.73
C ARG A 1005 -1.42 -10.30 -43.75
N LEU A 1006 -1.64 -11.60 -43.50
CA LEU A 1006 -0.56 -12.58 -43.36
C LEU A 1006 0.37 -12.61 -44.60
N GLU A 1007 -0.20 -12.57 -45.80
CA GLU A 1007 0.54 -12.59 -47.06
C GLU A 1007 1.30 -11.27 -47.34
N GLN A 1008 0.95 -10.18 -46.66
CA GLN A 1008 1.61 -8.88 -46.80
C GLN A 1008 2.87 -8.76 -45.92
N LEU A 1009 2.96 -9.56 -44.84
CA LEU A 1009 4.04 -9.46 -43.86
C LEU A 1009 5.45 -9.55 -44.48
N PRO A 1010 5.75 -10.47 -45.43
CA PRO A 1010 7.09 -10.53 -46.03
C PRO A 1010 7.46 -9.26 -46.81
N ALA A 1011 6.49 -8.64 -47.49
CA ALA A 1011 6.73 -7.42 -48.26
C ALA A 1011 6.91 -6.22 -47.32
N ILE A 1012 6.08 -6.09 -46.29
CA ILE A 1012 6.20 -5.05 -45.27
C ILE A 1012 7.56 -5.13 -44.55
N TRP A 1013 7.98 -6.33 -44.14
CA TRP A 1013 9.28 -6.51 -43.49
C TRP A 1013 10.46 -6.21 -44.41
N ARG A 1014 10.35 -6.50 -45.72
CA ARG A 1014 11.38 -6.14 -46.70
C ARG A 1014 11.52 -4.63 -46.83
N GLU A 1015 10.41 -3.91 -47.01
CA GLU A 1015 10.44 -2.44 -47.12
C GLU A 1015 10.95 -1.77 -45.85
N LEU A 1016 10.59 -2.28 -44.66
CA LEU A 1016 11.13 -1.80 -43.39
C LEU A 1016 12.65 -2.07 -43.28
N ALA A 1017 13.12 -3.23 -43.71
CA ALA A 1017 14.54 -3.56 -43.72
C ALA A 1017 15.34 -2.70 -44.70
N ASP A 1018 14.81 -2.45 -45.91
CA ASP A 1018 15.41 -1.55 -46.90
C ASP A 1018 15.51 -0.10 -46.36
N ALA A 1019 14.57 0.29 -45.49
CA ALA A 1019 14.60 1.56 -44.76
C ALA A 1019 15.47 1.53 -43.49
N GLY A 1020 16.20 0.44 -43.22
CA GLY A 1020 17.15 0.31 -42.12
C GLY A 1020 16.55 -0.17 -40.79
N PHE A 1021 15.31 -0.65 -40.77
CA PHE A 1021 14.67 -1.17 -39.56
C PHE A 1021 14.83 -2.68 -39.40
N GLU A 1022 15.03 -3.11 -38.15
CA GLU A 1022 14.96 -4.53 -37.77
C GLU A 1022 13.59 -4.87 -37.16
N THR A 1023 13.31 -6.15 -36.98
CA THR A 1023 12.18 -6.57 -36.13
C THR A 1023 12.34 -6.04 -34.70
N GLY A 1024 11.30 -5.36 -34.21
CA GLY A 1024 11.23 -4.92 -32.82
C GLY A 1024 11.03 -6.04 -31.81
N HIS A 1025 10.74 -7.27 -32.26
CA HIS A 1025 10.41 -8.41 -31.37
C HIS A 1025 9.32 -8.05 -30.34
N ALA A 1026 8.45 -7.09 -30.65
CA ALA A 1026 7.41 -6.58 -29.74
C ALA A 1026 6.35 -7.64 -29.39
N TYR A 1027 6.40 -8.77 -30.08
CA TYR A 1027 5.47 -9.87 -30.06
C TYR A 1027 6.10 -11.17 -29.54
N GLY A 1028 7.43 -11.26 -29.46
CA GLY A 1028 8.11 -12.46 -29.00
C GLY A 1028 8.27 -12.54 -27.47
N LYS A 1029 8.57 -13.76 -26.98
CA LYS A 1029 9.00 -14.01 -25.59
C LYS A 1029 10.49 -13.70 -25.43
N SER A 1030 10.82 -12.41 -25.54
CA SER A 1030 12.19 -11.91 -25.55
C SER A 1030 12.27 -10.50 -24.95
N LEU A 1031 13.47 -9.92 -24.91
CA LEU A 1031 13.62 -8.48 -24.70
C LEU A 1031 12.86 -7.72 -25.80
N ARG A 1032 11.77 -7.06 -25.40
CA ARG A 1032 10.87 -6.34 -26.31
C ARG A 1032 11.31 -4.92 -26.54
N THR A 1033 11.69 -4.16 -25.53
CA THR A 1033 12.07 -2.74 -25.66
C THR A 1033 12.95 -2.29 -24.49
N VAL A 1034 13.78 -1.28 -24.73
CA VAL A 1034 14.47 -0.50 -23.70
C VAL A 1034 13.96 0.96 -23.77
N LYS A 1035 13.02 1.33 -22.90
CA LYS A 1035 12.49 2.70 -22.84
C LYS A 1035 13.51 3.64 -22.23
N SER A 1036 13.73 4.82 -22.81
CA SER A 1036 14.68 5.80 -22.30
C SER A 1036 14.03 7.16 -22.11
N CYS A 1037 14.56 8.00 -21.22
CA CYS A 1037 14.33 9.44 -21.33
C CYS A 1037 15.46 10.06 -22.13
N VAL A 1038 15.28 11.30 -22.59
CA VAL A 1038 16.27 12.03 -23.40
C VAL A 1038 17.59 12.35 -22.68
N GLY A 1039 17.68 12.07 -21.36
CA GLY A 1039 18.93 12.10 -20.60
C GLY A 1039 19.60 13.46 -20.53
N SER A 1040 20.89 13.48 -20.17
CA SER A 1040 21.72 14.69 -20.16
C SER A 1040 21.93 15.29 -21.56
N THR A 1041 21.57 14.56 -22.62
CA THR A 1041 21.66 15.01 -24.01
C THR A 1041 20.70 16.17 -24.29
N TRP A 1042 19.50 16.17 -23.68
CA TRP A 1042 18.48 17.20 -23.93
C TRP A 1042 17.73 17.68 -22.68
N CYS A 1043 17.61 16.86 -21.64
CA CYS A 1043 16.84 17.23 -20.45
C CYS A 1043 17.70 18.06 -19.50
N ARG A 1044 17.19 19.22 -19.07
CA ARG A 1044 17.85 20.08 -18.06
C ARG A 1044 18.15 19.39 -16.73
N TYR A 1045 17.42 18.32 -16.41
CA TYR A 1045 17.60 17.51 -15.20
C TYR A 1045 18.40 16.22 -15.46
N GLY A 1046 18.79 15.95 -16.70
CA GLY A 1046 19.53 14.76 -17.07
C GLY A 1046 20.91 14.78 -16.44
N VAL A 1047 21.17 13.81 -15.58
CA VAL A 1047 22.44 13.65 -14.85
C VAL A 1047 23.45 12.85 -15.67
N GLN A 1048 22.97 11.88 -16.46
CA GLN A 1048 23.79 11.07 -17.37
C GLN A 1048 23.04 10.73 -18.67
N ASP A 1049 23.78 10.22 -19.65
CA ASP A 1049 23.30 9.82 -20.97
C ASP A 1049 22.48 8.52 -20.90
N SER A 1050 21.18 8.66 -20.62
CA SER A 1050 20.24 7.54 -20.61
C SER A 1050 19.92 7.01 -22.00
N THR A 1051 19.93 7.87 -23.01
CA THR A 1051 19.61 7.47 -24.38
C THR A 1051 20.70 6.55 -24.93
N GLY A 1052 21.96 6.96 -24.87
CA GLY A 1052 23.07 6.13 -25.34
C GLY A 1052 23.22 4.84 -24.53
N LEU A 1053 22.95 4.86 -23.22
CA LEU A 1053 22.92 3.62 -22.43
C LEU A 1053 21.76 2.71 -22.85
N ALA A 1054 20.57 3.23 -23.09
CA ALA A 1054 19.43 2.45 -23.57
C ALA A 1054 19.70 1.82 -24.93
N VAL A 1055 20.30 2.57 -25.87
CA VAL A 1055 20.74 2.05 -27.18
C VAL A 1055 21.72 0.89 -26.98
N ARG A 1056 22.76 1.06 -26.17
CA ARG A 1056 23.74 0.00 -25.88
C ARG A 1056 23.10 -1.25 -25.28
N LEU A 1057 22.20 -1.09 -24.31
CA LEU A 1057 21.48 -2.21 -23.70
C LEU A 1057 20.59 -2.92 -24.72
N GLU A 1058 19.87 -2.18 -25.55
CA GLU A 1058 19.00 -2.76 -26.55
C GLU A 1058 19.79 -3.54 -27.61
N HIS A 1059 20.89 -2.98 -28.15
CA HIS A 1059 21.74 -3.69 -29.11
C HIS A 1059 22.47 -4.89 -28.51
N ARG A 1060 22.87 -4.80 -27.24
CA ARG A 1060 23.56 -5.90 -26.56
C ARG A 1060 22.65 -7.08 -26.28
N TYR A 1061 21.40 -6.81 -25.90
CA TYR A 1061 20.45 -7.83 -25.44
C TYR A 1061 19.31 -8.08 -26.43
N LYS A 1062 19.34 -7.50 -27.64
CA LYS A 1062 18.37 -7.84 -28.69
C LYS A 1062 18.44 -9.33 -29.00
N GLY A 1063 17.27 -9.96 -29.09
CA GLY A 1063 17.18 -11.41 -29.29
C GLY A 1063 17.30 -12.25 -28.01
N LEU A 1064 17.58 -11.66 -26.83
CA LEU A 1064 17.57 -12.40 -25.56
C LEU A 1064 16.18 -13.01 -25.33
N ARG A 1065 16.10 -14.35 -25.40
CA ARG A 1065 14.86 -15.12 -25.20
C ARG A 1065 14.65 -15.40 -23.71
N ALA A 1066 13.40 -15.45 -23.31
CA ALA A 1066 12.98 -15.84 -21.98
C ALA A 1066 11.61 -16.54 -22.04
N PRO A 1067 11.16 -17.20 -20.95
CA PRO A 1067 9.83 -17.83 -20.93
C PRO A 1067 8.68 -16.82 -21.05
N HIS A 1068 8.96 -15.54 -20.83
CA HIS A 1068 8.02 -14.42 -20.90
C HIS A 1068 8.66 -13.20 -21.59
N LYS A 1069 7.85 -12.17 -21.89
CA LYS A 1069 8.34 -10.90 -22.44
C LYS A 1069 9.17 -10.13 -21.40
N ILE A 1070 10.30 -9.56 -21.81
CA ILE A 1070 11.16 -8.73 -20.96
C ILE A 1070 11.12 -7.28 -21.48
N LYS A 1071 11.07 -6.31 -20.59
CA LYS A 1071 11.21 -4.88 -20.87
C LYS A 1071 12.30 -4.30 -19.98
N MET A 1072 13.07 -3.39 -20.52
CA MET A 1072 14.02 -2.60 -19.74
C MET A 1072 13.69 -1.12 -19.85
N ALA A 1073 14.21 -0.32 -18.93
CA ALA A 1073 14.21 1.12 -19.11
C ALA A 1073 15.39 1.81 -18.44
N VAL A 1074 15.78 2.95 -18.99
CA VAL A 1074 16.90 3.77 -18.53
C VAL A 1074 16.44 5.21 -18.31
N SER A 1075 16.45 5.67 -17.07
CA SER A 1075 16.19 7.07 -16.71
C SER A 1075 17.50 7.81 -16.45
N GLY A 1076 17.65 8.98 -17.04
CA GLY A 1076 18.83 9.84 -16.90
C GLY A 1076 18.86 10.66 -15.61
N CYS A 1077 17.85 10.54 -14.74
CA CYS A 1077 17.84 11.13 -13.40
C CYS A 1077 16.79 10.44 -12.52
N THR A 1078 16.78 10.78 -11.23
CA THR A 1078 15.85 10.25 -10.22
C THR A 1078 14.38 10.62 -10.44
N ARG A 1079 14.07 11.57 -11.34
CA ARG A 1079 12.69 11.89 -11.76
C ARG A 1079 12.05 10.79 -12.61
N GLU A 1080 12.83 9.81 -13.04
CA GLU A 1080 12.34 8.51 -13.50
C GLU A 1080 11.41 8.56 -14.74
N CYS A 1081 11.58 9.53 -15.64
CA CYS A 1081 10.68 9.70 -16.80
C CYS A 1081 10.57 8.47 -17.73
N ALA A 1082 11.51 7.52 -17.66
CA ALA A 1082 11.46 6.28 -18.43
C ALA A 1082 10.64 5.16 -17.75
N GLU A 1083 10.07 5.38 -16.56
CA GLU A 1083 9.43 4.35 -15.74
C GLU A 1083 10.36 3.14 -15.50
N ALA A 1084 11.66 3.42 -15.30
CA ALA A 1084 12.71 2.43 -15.09
C ALA A 1084 12.37 1.41 -13.99
N GLN A 1085 11.86 1.86 -12.84
CA GLN A 1085 11.52 0.96 -11.74
C GLN A 1085 10.34 0.05 -12.10
N GLY A 1086 9.47 0.48 -13.01
CA GLY A 1086 8.30 -0.26 -13.49
C GLY A 1086 8.59 -1.27 -14.62
N LYS A 1087 9.86 -1.49 -15.00
CA LYS A 1087 10.25 -2.51 -15.98
C LYS A 1087 11.00 -3.67 -15.31
N ASP A 1088 11.07 -4.80 -16.01
CA ASP A 1088 11.74 -6.01 -15.52
C ASP A 1088 13.18 -5.72 -15.09
N ILE A 1089 13.85 -4.81 -15.83
CA ILE A 1089 15.15 -4.26 -15.49
C ILE A 1089 15.13 -2.73 -15.68
N GLY A 1090 15.32 -2.01 -14.57
CA GLY A 1090 15.37 -0.56 -14.53
C GLY A 1090 16.78 -0.05 -14.26
N VAL A 1091 17.20 0.98 -14.98
CA VAL A 1091 18.46 1.67 -14.72
C VAL A 1091 18.18 3.14 -14.50
N ILE A 1092 18.64 3.71 -13.39
CA ILE A 1092 18.42 5.13 -13.06
C ILE A 1092 19.75 5.80 -12.79
N ALA A 1093 20.01 6.90 -13.49
CA ALA A 1093 21.19 7.70 -13.25
C ALA A 1093 21.06 8.48 -11.96
N THR A 1094 22.18 8.53 -11.24
CA THR A 1094 22.45 9.42 -10.12
C THR A 1094 23.70 10.24 -10.43
N ASP A 1095 23.97 11.23 -9.60
CA ASP A 1095 25.22 11.98 -9.58
C ASP A 1095 26.42 11.04 -9.39
N LYS A 1096 26.27 10.02 -8.54
CA LYS A 1096 27.31 9.03 -8.21
C LYS A 1096 27.49 7.94 -9.25
N GLY A 1097 26.51 7.65 -10.11
CA GLY A 1097 26.59 6.52 -11.05
C GLY A 1097 25.25 6.01 -11.57
N TRP A 1098 25.14 4.71 -11.85
CA TRP A 1098 23.89 4.07 -12.27
C TRP A 1098 23.38 3.12 -11.18
N ASN A 1099 22.09 3.22 -10.87
CA ASN A 1099 21.37 2.29 -9.98
C ASN A 1099 20.62 1.27 -10.82
N LEU A 1100 20.80 -0.02 -10.52
CA LEU A 1100 20.11 -1.13 -11.18
C LEU A 1100 18.97 -1.66 -10.31
N TYR A 1101 17.78 -1.72 -10.90
CA TYR A 1101 16.55 -2.29 -10.34
C TYR A 1101 16.18 -3.54 -11.14
N VAL A 1102 15.76 -4.59 -10.44
CA VAL A 1102 15.33 -5.87 -11.06
C VAL A 1102 14.01 -6.30 -10.43
N CYS A 1103 13.20 -7.05 -11.18
CA CYS A 1103 11.90 -7.58 -10.76
C CYS A 1103 10.73 -6.57 -10.75
N GLY A 1104 10.81 -5.51 -11.55
CA GLY A 1104 9.70 -4.56 -11.74
C GLY A 1104 8.70 -5.02 -12.81
N ASN A 1105 7.95 -6.11 -12.59
CA ASN A 1105 6.94 -6.50 -13.58
C ASN A 1105 5.71 -5.57 -13.46
N GLY A 1106 5.44 -4.75 -14.48
CA GLY A 1106 4.15 -4.07 -14.70
C GLY A 1106 3.09 -5.01 -15.30
N GLY A 1107 2.96 -6.22 -14.73
CA GLY A 1107 2.07 -7.31 -15.16
C GLY A 1107 0.90 -7.54 -14.19
N ILE A 1108 0.31 -8.75 -14.21
CA ILE A 1108 -0.93 -9.11 -13.49
C ILE A 1108 -0.78 -9.03 -11.95
N GLU A 1109 0.41 -9.29 -11.41
CA GLU A 1109 0.73 -9.16 -9.98
C GLU A 1109 2.03 -8.37 -9.79
N THR A 1110 2.04 -7.46 -8.82
CA THR A 1110 3.22 -6.64 -8.48
C THR A 1110 3.87 -7.18 -7.21
N ALA A 1111 5.14 -7.59 -7.30
CA ALA A 1111 5.95 -7.97 -6.14
C ALA A 1111 6.77 -6.77 -5.61
N SER A 1112 6.96 -6.70 -4.29
CA SER A 1112 7.79 -5.66 -3.65
C SER A 1112 9.26 -5.76 -4.07
N ARG A 1113 9.82 -4.65 -4.57
CA ARG A 1113 11.15 -4.57 -5.25
C ARG A 1113 12.32 -4.49 -4.27
N ARG A 1114 13.53 -4.84 -4.73
CA ARG A 1114 14.82 -4.63 -4.03
C ARG A 1114 15.89 -4.05 -4.99
N PRO A 1115 16.72 -3.07 -4.59
CA PRO A 1115 17.88 -2.63 -5.36
C PRO A 1115 18.96 -3.73 -5.36
N VAL A 1116 19.60 -3.97 -6.51
CA VAL A 1116 20.54 -5.11 -6.66
C VAL A 1116 22.01 -4.66 -6.80
N CYS A 1117 22.29 -3.43 -7.28
CA CYS A 1117 23.68 -2.92 -7.37
C CYS A 1117 23.76 -1.38 -7.59
N GLN A 1118 24.80 -0.74 -7.05
CA GLN A 1118 25.21 0.67 -7.25
C GLN A 1118 26.65 0.70 -7.79
N ARG A 1119 26.92 1.43 -8.88
CA ARG A 1119 28.29 1.50 -9.47
C ARG A 1119 28.74 2.94 -9.71
N SER A 1120 29.90 3.34 -9.20
CA SER A 1120 30.44 4.70 -9.30
C SER A 1120 31.23 4.98 -10.59
N ARG A 1121 31.22 6.25 -11.04
CA ARG A 1121 31.84 6.73 -12.30
C ARG A 1121 33.33 6.36 -12.42
N ARG A 1122 33.76 5.90 -13.62
CA ARG A 1122 35.15 6.02 -14.10
C ARG A 1122 35.16 6.71 -15.46
N SER A 1123 36.07 7.66 -15.60
CA SER A 1123 36.31 8.54 -16.76
C SER A 1123 36.83 7.78 -17.98
N ASP A 1124 36.50 8.30 -19.17
CA ASP A 1124 37.01 7.88 -20.47
C ASP A 1124 38.55 7.94 -20.54
N ALA A 1125 39.18 6.79 -20.82
CA ALA A 1125 40.42 6.64 -21.62
C ALA A 1125 40.82 5.15 -21.75
N ASP A 1126 40.98 4.71 -23.00
CA ASP A 1126 41.67 3.51 -23.53
C ASP A 1126 40.96 2.12 -23.49
N PRO A 1127 40.80 1.41 -24.64
CA PRO A 1127 39.98 0.22 -24.76
C PRO A 1127 40.85 -1.05 -24.82
N GLN A 1128 41.14 -1.69 -23.69
CA GLN A 1128 41.57 -3.09 -23.69
C GLN A 1128 41.33 -3.73 -22.31
N HIS A 1129 40.50 -4.77 -22.31
CA HIS A 1129 40.27 -5.72 -21.22
C HIS A 1129 39.87 -5.19 -19.82
N ARG A 1130 38.56 -5.27 -19.53
CA ARG A 1130 37.98 -6.02 -18.38
C ARG A 1130 36.45 -5.84 -18.37
N SER A 1131 35.71 -6.89 -18.71
CA SER A 1131 34.25 -6.88 -18.76
C SER A 1131 33.62 -7.10 -17.38
N SER A 1132 32.58 -6.32 -17.09
CA SER A 1132 31.62 -6.52 -16.00
C SER A 1132 30.54 -7.52 -16.43
N ALA A 1133 30.50 -8.71 -15.80
CA ALA A 1133 29.55 -9.76 -16.14
C ALA A 1133 28.99 -10.59 -14.96
N ASP A 1134 29.30 -10.30 -13.69
CA ASP A 1134 29.02 -11.28 -12.61
C ASP A 1134 27.66 -11.14 -11.90
N VAL A 1135 26.71 -10.34 -12.40
CA VAL A 1135 25.41 -10.11 -11.70
C VAL A 1135 24.21 -10.83 -12.35
N LEU A 1136 24.40 -11.56 -13.47
CA LEU A 1136 23.30 -12.24 -14.18
C LEU A 1136 23.59 -13.73 -14.50
N TYR A 1137 24.11 -14.47 -13.51
CA TYR A 1137 24.53 -15.90 -13.47
C TYR A 1137 26.06 -16.15 -13.53
N PRO A 1138 26.60 -17.05 -12.67
CA PRO A 1138 28.02 -17.40 -12.65
C PRO A 1138 28.33 -18.47 -13.73
N TYR A 1139 29.60 -18.53 -14.15
CA TYR A 1139 30.22 -19.53 -15.04
C TYR A 1139 30.20 -19.26 -16.57
N ARG A 1140 31.24 -18.54 -17.04
CA ARG A 1140 31.90 -18.81 -18.33
C ARG A 1140 33.38 -18.36 -18.32
N ARG A 1141 34.30 -19.33 -18.40
CA ARG A 1141 35.65 -19.29 -19.03
C ARG A 1141 35.66 -20.53 -19.96
N SER A 1142 36.16 -20.58 -21.20
CA SER A 1142 37.39 -20.10 -21.85
C SER A 1142 37.22 -20.12 -23.41
N PRO A 1143 38.24 -19.79 -24.24
CA PRO A 1143 38.10 -19.19 -25.57
C PRO A 1143 38.39 -20.15 -26.75
N ALA A 1144 37.78 -19.91 -27.91
CA ALA A 1144 38.32 -20.22 -29.25
C ALA A 1144 37.37 -19.72 -30.35
N ALA A 1145 37.97 -19.42 -31.51
CA ALA A 1145 37.36 -19.13 -32.81
C ALA A 1145 36.83 -17.70 -33.04
N ASN A 1146 37.75 -16.82 -33.43
CA ASN A 1146 37.47 -15.77 -34.40
C ASN A 1146 38.32 -16.08 -35.64
N GLN A 1147 37.70 -16.41 -36.77
CA GLN A 1147 38.20 -16.17 -38.13
C GLN A 1147 37.16 -16.58 -39.19
N HIS A 1148 36.91 -15.63 -40.12
CA HIS A 1148 36.15 -15.71 -41.38
C HIS A 1148 34.60 -15.68 -41.25
N LEU A 1149 33.86 -14.71 -41.81
CA LEU A 1149 34.08 -13.75 -42.90
C LEU A 1149 33.21 -12.49 -42.70
N ASP A 1150 33.79 -11.35 -43.07
CA ASP A 1150 33.24 -10.03 -43.43
C ASP A 1150 32.20 -9.44 -42.48
N GLY A 1151 32.73 -8.74 -41.46
CA GLY A 1151 32.07 -8.45 -40.19
C GLY A 1151 31.47 -7.06 -40.03
#